data_AF-A0A9P9MTW4-F1
#
_entry.id   AF-A0A9P9MTW4-F1
#
_cell.length_a   1.000
_cell.length_b   1.000
_cell.length_c   1.000
_cell.angle_alpha   90.00
_cell.angle_beta   90.00
_cell.angle_gamma   90.00
#
_symmetry.space_group_name_H-M   'P 1'
#
loop_
_entity.id
_entity.type
_entity.pdbx_description
1 polymer ?
#
loop_
_entity_poly.entity_id
_entity_poly.type
_entity_poly.pdbx_seq_one_letter_code
_entity_poly.pdbx_strand_id
1 'polypeptide(L)'
;MIDNGTFPDYENDPKIATLKARIVGKEKITKRQGANPNGWWPRNVDHTGHMAFGGNSSYKVWRNVWDYGALGNGIADDTKAIQRAISDGSRCGVNCAGSTTKGAVIYFPPGVYRISSTLILYFDTQLVGELGTGMPTLQAATSFIGDALITCDVYLADGHSEWYLNTANFYRNLRNFQIDLRSATRPKNLMGVHWQVAQAASIENVIIYLSNKSSSSQIGIFAENGSGGWITRILVDGGLYGFLGGNQQYSVNDFSVQNAKNGIGLIWDWAWSWSQVLIHDCDVGIDLTAPGSSQGQPVGSFILVDSYFQNVATIIKTYLSTSSTQQGSTVIAVNNVGFKDCGNFILLPNNQVVNPTGGVSSNKIGYLQLGDTATHNDTEYGWFTANVPRPSVLTEPIPQDWYPQERYIDYFSYMDNQILNANLVARGDGVTDDTAALQSLLNYAASNNLVLYIPAGTYMISAPILVPVNSRVVGEAWSQLMAYGSAFADEGKPQPMITVGQGETGTAELQNLIFTSRGALPGLVLVQWNIKAEKKGSVGMWDCHFRVGGAAGTSLTHAECPKLTGGVQSKCIAGSIMLLITGAANGYFENVWAWVGDHDIDYPSQDMDSQIDIFFARGILIQGDGGGLWFRGTASEHSVMYQYNLVNASNVYMSIIQTESPYFQGSPKFQAPTPFRSPLWVGDPLFDMCGADTVDCNAAWSLIVQFSKNVYIDGAGMYSWFKDYVQDCVKDNTCQQRLVNIYRVTKSWFTDITTIGAREIVTPAISESTNLIRYAKDHLQATVYPWWATIATYSTNYEDIDIATPGYPVQEGWVAFGDSYAAGIGAGKPLDDTDTCKRGTGGYIAILDQIIRFSHNVQPNWQPLACSGETAQQFLDGKEKGKQLENWFPQSSDLATCSFTGNDLGFGDIVSHCIMGYPLGSRSKCQGDISNAKNILEANKVQELVHDVLDQIHAKAYKQRFIVYWTSYPQFFEVADTTCDSSYFQEGVWAGEYLKTTLRNQLNELSTLVNDQIDFAIRRYNAGLPYPKAVHVNLEKLGNIYQGKRFCEPGVKETLKSEADQAKVAFFYDNGYDDIPNESEGFHLPPQRPNAPTDWSIDTYNSGTCSATEPGDSSEPLDTINCDVAKGVASGAIATGSGGDDTVYNGDVTRNSDGSVTITDFQVRFTKMFHPKTRANWHIAQAVSDAFRRN
;
A
#
# COMPACT_ATOMS: atom_id res chain seq x y z
N MET A 1 31.57 12.10 -20.90
CA MET A 1 31.62 13.35 -21.67
C MET A 1 30.29 14.06 -21.49
N ILE A 2 30.25 15.15 -20.70
CA ILE A 2 29.20 16.16 -20.75
C ILE A 2 29.93 17.50 -20.72
N ASP A 3 29.75 18.24 -21.81
CA ASP A 3 30.37 19.52 -22.13
C ASP A 3 29.95 20.65 -21.17
N ASN A 4 30.94 21.47 -20.82
CA ASN A 4 30.96 22.93 -20.63
C ASN A 4 29.62 23.72 -20.73
N GLY A 5 28.63 23.37 -19.93
CA GLY A 5 27.47 24.23 -19.69
C GLY A 5 27.85 25.33 -18.71
N THR A 6 28.15 26.54 -19.18
CA THR A 6 27.96 27.74 -18.36
C THR A 6 26.50 27.79 -17.95
N PHE A 7 26.21 27.41 -16.71
CA PHE A 7 24.87 27.42 -16.13
C PHE A 7 24.35 28.87 -16.02
N PRO A 8 23.04 29.11 -16.22
CA PRO A 8 22.46 30.45 -16.18
C PRO A 8 22.75 31.16 -14.85
N ASP A 9 23.08 32.44 -14.94
CA ASP A 9 23.33 33.30 -13.80
C ASP A 9 22.04 33.52 -12.98
N TYR A 10 22.02 32.98 -11.75
CA TYR A 10 20.94 33.14 -10.76
C TYR A 10 20.56 34.62 -10.51
N GLU A 11 21.44 35.58 -10.84
CA GLU A 11 21.19 37.01 -10.65
C GLU A 11 20.10 37.58 -11.56
N ASN A 12 19.95 37.06 -12.79
CA ASN A 12 19.03 37.61 -13.79
C ASN A 12 17.69 36.86 -13.86
N ASP A 13 17.44 35.91 -12.94
CA ASP A 13 16.21 35.14 -12.93
C ASP A 13 15.02 36.01 -12.50
N PRO A 14 13.96 36.15 -13.33
CA PRO A 14 12.81 36.98 -13.04
C PRO A 14 12.07 36.59 -11.75
N LYS A 15 12.00 35.29 -11.39
CA LYS A 15 11.35 34.85 -10.16
C LYS A 15 12.23 35.15 -8.96
N ILE A 16 13.56 34.99 -9.04
CA ILE A 16 14.47 35.43 -7.97
C ILE A 16 14.46 36.95 -7.85
N ALA A 17 14.31 37.70 -8.95
CA ALA A 17 14.13 39.15 -8.93
C ALA A 17 12.76 39.56 -8.35
N THR A 18 11.69 38.82 -8.63
CA THR A 18 10.34 38.99 -8.04
C THR A 18 10.33 38.64 -6.55
N LEU A 19 11.00 37.55 -6.16
CA LEU A 19 11.19 37.12 -4.77
C LEU A 19 12.08 38.12 -4.02
N LYS A 20 13.18 38.59 -4.62
CA LYS A 20 13.97 39.75 -4.16
C LYS A 20 13.10 41.01 -4.07
N ALA A 21 12.16 41.24 -4.97
CA ALA A 21 11.26 42.39 -4.91
C ALA A 21 10.20 42.26 -3.79
N ARG A 22 9.76 41.04 -3.43
CA ARG A 22 9.00 40.76 -2.20
C ARG A 22 9.82 41.06 -0.95
N ILE A 23 11.07 40.56 -0.91
CA ILE A 23 12.09 40.75 0.12
C ILE A 23 12.43 42.25 0.37
N VAL A 24 12.60 43.05 -0.69
CA VAL A 24 12.94 44.48 -0.60
C VAL A 24 11.68 45.36 -0.41
N GLY A 25 10.48 44.77 -0.23
CA GLY A 25 9.21 45.50 -0.09
C GLY A 25 8.82 46.34 -1.30
N LYS A 26 9.40 46.07 -2.48
CA LYS A 26 9.19 46.82 -3.74
C LYS A 26 8.13 46.20 -4.64
N GLU A 27 7.77 44.94 -4.44
CA GLU A 27 6.55 44.41 -5.04
C GLU A 27 5.33 45.01 -4.33
N LYS A 28 4.78 46.08 -4.92
CA LYS A 28 3.33 46.10 -5.08
C LYS A 28 3.01 44.86 -5.89
N ILE A 29 2.46 43.84 -5.23
CA ILE A 29 1.97 42.59 -5.82
C ILE A 29 1.56 42.88 -7.27
N THR A 30 2.39 42.37 -8.18
CA THR A 30 2.45 42.65 -9.62
C THR A 30 1.08 43.03 -10.19
N LYS A 31 0.96 44.26 -10.74
CA LYS A 31 -0.19 44.82 -11.51
C LYS A 31 -1.42 43.91 -11.51
N ARG A 32 -2.10 43.82 -10.35
CA ARG A 32 -3.27 42.96 -10.13
C ARG A 32 -4.35 43.31 -11.15
N GLN A 33 -5.11 42.32 -11.65
CA GLN A 33 -6.51 42.57 -12.01
C GLN A 33 -7.09 43.43 -10.88
N GLY A 34 -7.66 44.60 -11.21
CA GLY A 34 -8.02 45.61 -10.20
C GLY A 34 -8.72 44.96 -9.02
N ALA A 35 -8.14 45.09 -7.82
CA ALA A 35 -8.74 44.53 -6.61
C ALA A 35 -10.18 45.02 -6.48
N ASN A 36 -11.07 44.19 -5.94
CA ASN A 36 -12.47 44.58 -5.76
C ASN A 36 -12.50 45.87 -4.90
N PRO A 37 -13.00 47.00 -5.45
CA PRO A 37 -13.00 48.27 -4.74
C PRO A 37 -13.91 48.27 -3.51
N ASN A 38 -14.82 47.30 -3.40
CA ASN A 38 -15.71 47.10 -2.26
C ASN A 38 -15.11 46.21 -1.16
N GLY A 39 -13.84 45.81 -1.27
CA GLY A 39 -13.21 44.84 -0.38
C GLY A 39 -13.33 43.41 -0.88
N TRP A 40 -12.64 42.48 -0.23
CA TRP A 40 -12.71 41.05 -0.54
C TRP A 40 -14.10 40.49 -0.24
N TRP A 41 -14.53 39.55 -1.09
CA TRP A 41 -15.88 38.98 -1.04
C TRP A 41 -16.30 38.37 0.31
N PRO A 42 -15.43 37.76 1.16
CA PRO A 42 -15.83 37.25 2.46
C PRO A 42 -16.28 38.36 3.41
N ARG A 43 -15.99 39.63 3.15
CA ARG A 43 -16.55 40.71 3.97
C ARG A 43 -18.04 40.93 3.71
N ASN A 44 -18.48 40.68 2.47
CA ASN A 44 -19.76 41.13 1.94
C ASN A 44 -20.76 40.00 1.76
N VAL A 45 -20.28 38.76 1.68
CA VAL A 45 -21.14 37.58 1.57
C VAL A 45 -21.98 37.41 2.85
N ASP A 46 -23.16 36.82 2.70
CA ASP A 46 -24.00 36.51 3.85
C ASP A 46 -23.46 35.31 4.63
N HIS A 47 -23.18 35.49 5.92
CA HIS A 47 -22.64 34.48 6.83
C HIS A 47 -23.74 33.89 7.70
N THR A 48 -24.58 33.05 7.10
CA THR A 48 -25.66 32.31 7.78
C THR A 48 -25.28 30.88 8.19
N GLY A 49 -23.98 30.56 8.12
CA GLY A 49 -23.45 29.27 8.55
C GLY A 49 -23.63 29.03 10.06
N HIS A 50 -23.71 27.75 10.44
CA HIS A 50 -23.92 27.33 11.83
C HIS A 50 -23.26 25.97 12.12
N MET A 51 -23.06 25.66 13.40
CA MET A 51 -22.53 24.35 13.83
C MET A 51 -23.69 23.39 14.09
N ALA A 52 -24.04 22.56 13.10
CA ALA A 52 -25.24 21.70 13.11
C ALA A 52 -25.42 20.86 14.40
N PHE A 53 -24.33 20.32 14.95
CA PHE A 53 -24.36 19.47 16.16
C PHE A 53 -23.94 20.19 17.45
N GLY A 54 -23.79 21.52 17.44
CA GLY A 54 -23.38 22.30 18.61
C GLY A 54 -24.50 22.65 19.60
N GLY A 55 -25.75 22.29 19.31
CA GLY A 55 -26.89 22.48 20.21
C GLY A 55 -27.28 23.94 20.47
N ASN A 56 -26.73 24.89 19.71
CA ASN A 56 -27.02 26.32 19.84
C ASN A 56 -27.20 26.98 18.47
N SER A 57 -28.45 27.18 18.06
CA SER A 57 -28.80 27.84 16.78
C SER A 57 -28.43 29.32 16.70
N SER A 58 -28.06 29.94 17.83
CA SER A 58 -27.59 31.34 17.89
C SER A 58 -26.06 31.47 17.87
N TYR A 59 -25.34 30.35 17.83
CA TYR A 59 -23.89 30.36 17.78
C TYR A 59 -23.39 31.02 16.50
N LYS A 60 -22.49 32.00 16.64
CA LYS A 60 -21.92 32.73 15.51
C LYS A 60 -20.62 32.09 15.08
N VAL A 61 -20.56 31.53 13.87
CA VAL A 61 -19.32 30.99 13.30
C VAL A 61 -18.44 32.14 12.79
N TRP A 62 -18.97 32.99 11.92
CA TRP A 62 -18.30 34.18 11.41
C TRP A 62 -18.33 35.34 12.40
N ARG A 63 -17.17 35.97 12.61
CA ARG A 63 -17.00 37.07 13.56
C ARG A 63 -16.06 38.12 13.00
N ASN A 64 -16.60 39.29 12.67
CA ASN A 64 -15.79 40.44 12.32
C ASN A 64 -15.35 41.17 13.59
N VAL A 65 -14.04 41.39 13.76
CA VAL A 65 -13.50 42.03 14.98
C VAL A 65 -14.04 43.45 15.24
N TRP A 66 -14.50 44.17 14.20
CA TRP A 66 -15.17 45.47 14.36
C TRP A 66 -16.48 45.36 15.13
N ASP A 67 -17.25 44.28 14.96
CA ASP A 67 -18.51 44.06 15.68
C ASP A 67 -18.29 43.81 17.17
N TYR A 68 -17.06 43.43 17.55
CA TYR A 68 -16.63 43.23 18.92
C TYR A 68 -15.91 44.46 19.52
N GLY A 69 -15.85 45.55 18.77
CA GLY A 69 -15.34 46.86 19.20
C GLY A 69 -13.86 47.10 18.91
N ALA A 70 -13.22 46.30 18.05
CA ALA A 70 -11.87 46.62 17.57
C ALA A 70 -11.94 47.83 16.63
N LEU A 71 -10.98 48.74 16.70
CA LEU A 71 -10.95 49.94 15.86
C LEU A 71 -9.97 49.83 14.69
N GLY A 72 -8.88 49.08 14.84
CA GLY A 72 -7.89 48.90 13.77
C GLY A 72 -7.20 50.21 13.34
N ASN A 73 -7.11 51.20 14.24
CA ASN A 73 -6.61 52.54 13.92
C ASN A 73 -5.15 52.80 14.34
N GLY A 74 -4.45 51.77 14.86
CA GLY A 74 -3.06 51.82 15.33
C GLY A 74 -2.86 52.53 16.67
N ILE A 75 -3.93 53.05 17.28
CA ILE A 75 -3.88 53.83 18.52
C ILE A 75 -4.58 53.09 19.65
N ALA A 76 -5.82 52.67 19.44
CA ALA A 76 -6.61 51.97 20.44
C ALA A 76 -6.08 50.56 20.66
N ASP A 77 -6.12 50.11 21.91
CA ASP A 77 -5.81 48.73 22.28
C ASP A 77 -7.00 47.82 21.94
N ASP A 78 -6.81 47.01 20.90
CA ASP A 78 -7.84 46.14 20.34
C ASP A 78 -7.81 44.73 20.95
N THR A 79 -6.87 44.42 21.85
CA THR A 79 -6.68 43.06 22.40
C THR A 79 -7.97 42.48 22.98
N LYS A 80 -8.68 43.23 23.81
CA LYS A 80 -9.91 42.73 24.44
C LYS A 80 -11.03 42.51 23.44
N ALA A 81 -11.12 43.35 22.40
CA ALA A 81 -12.15 43.19 21.36
C ALA A 81 -11.88 41.94 20.52
N ILE A 82 -10.64 41.74 20.12
CA ILE A 82 -10.22 40.58 19.33
C ILE A 82 -10.36 39.29 20.15
N GLN A 83 -9.89 39.27 21.40
CA GLN A 83 -10.02 38.08 22.24
C GLN A 83 -11.49 37.72 22.51
N ARG A 84 -12.38 38.72 22.64
CA ARG A 84 -13.83 38.48 22.73
C ARG A 84 -14.37 37.85 21.44
N ALA A 85 -13.95 38.33 20.26
CA ALA A 85 -14.34 37.69 19.01
C ALA A 85 -13.87 36.23 18.96
N ILE A 86 -12.65 35.95 19.42
CA ILE A 86 -12.12 34.58 19.47
C ILE A 86 -12.92 33.69 20.44
N SER A 87 -13.28 34.17 21.63
CA SER A 87 -13.87 33.35 22.69
C SER A 87 -15.41 33.34 22.78
N ASP A 88 -16.09 34.22 22.04
CA ASP A 88 -17.56 34.31 22.05
C ASP A 88 -18.24 32.99 21.67
N GLY A 89 -19.36 32.68 22.34
CA GLY A 89 -20.12 31.45 22.13
C GLY A 89 -19.71 30.24 22.98
N SER A 90 -19.08 30.44 24.13
CA SER A 90 -18.69 29.36 25.08
C SER A 90 -17.85 28.25 24.40
N ARG A 91 -16.83 28.69 23.67
CA ARG A 91 -15.96 27.86 22.84
C ARG A 91 -15.04 26.96 23.64
N CYS A 92 -14.34 26.09 22.92
CA CYS A 92 -13.36 25.16 23.49
C CYS A 92 -12.06 25.90 23.85
N GLY A 93 -12.01 26.45 25.05
CA GLY A 93 -10.83 27.10 25.65
C GLY A 93 -10.28 26.28 26.81
N VAL A 94 -9.95 26.92 27.93
CA VAL A 94 -9.52 26.26 29.16
C VAL A 94 -10.48 25.13 29.59
N ASN A 95 -9.94 24.00 30.03
CA ASN A 95 -10.69 22.80 30.45
C ASN A 95 -11.56 22.17 29.34
N CYS A 96 -11.17 22.33 28.09
CA CYS A 96 -11.77 21.65 26.95
C CYS A 96 -10.67 20.97 26.14
N ALA A 97 -10.75 19.66 25.99
CA ALA A 97 -9.70 18.88 25.36
C ALA A 97 -9.70 19.01 23.81
N GLY A 98 -10.88 19.14 23.21
CA GLY A 98 -11.10 19.35 21.79
C GLY A 98 -12.58 19.63 21.50
N SER A 99 -12.90 20.11 20.29
CA SER A 99 -14.30 20.20 19.87
C SER A 99 -14.46 20.35 18.36
N THR A 100 -15.42 19.63 17.78
CA THR A 100 -15.83 19.78 16.37
C THR A 100 -17.13 20.57 16.20
N THR A 101 -17.73 21.02 17.30
CA THR A 101 -19.04 21.68 17.34
C THR A 101 -18.97 23.17 17.67
N LYS A 102 -17.75 23.72 17.81
CA LYS A 102 -17.49 25.09 18.26
C LYS A 102 -16.44 25.82 17.39
N GLY A 103 -16.44 25.52 16.10
CA GLY A 103 -15.60 26.17 15.09
C GLY A 103 -15.86 27.67 14.96
N ALA A 104 -14.87 28.43 14.50
CA ALA A 104 -15.01 29.87 14.29
C ALA A 104 -14.08 30.46 13.23
N VAL A 105 -14.59 31.44 12.49
CA VAL A 105 -13.80 32.29 11.60
C VAL A 105 -13.78 33.70 12.15
N ILE A 106 -12.59 34.18 12.50
CA ILE A 106 -12.35 35.51 13.04
C ILE A 106 -11.76 36.37 11.93
N TYR A 107 -12.58 37.27 11.40
CA TYR A 107 -12.25 38.11 10.27
C TYR A 107 -11.71 39.48 10.70
N PHE A 108 -10.62 39.90 10.05
CA PHE A 108 -9.94 41.17 10.31
C PHE A 108 -9.99 42.06 9.06
N PRO A 109 -10.84 43.10 9.08
CA PRO A 109 -10.80 44.17 8.09
C PRO A 109 -9.43 44.87 8.04
N PRO A 110 -9.12 45.66 7.00
CA PRO A 110 -7.85 46.39 6.91
C PRO A 110 -7.71 47.34 8.10
N GLY A 111 -6.51 47.40 8.66
CA GLY A 111 -6.23 48.27 9.78
C GLY A 111 -4.96 47.86 10.51
N VAL A 112 -4.56 48.67 11.47
CA VAL A 112 -3.50 48.36 12.42
C VAL A 112 -4.15 48.13 13.78
N TYR A 113 -4.14 46.89 14.24
CA TYR A 113 -4.72 46.48 15.51
C TYR A 113 -3.62 46.43 16.55
N ARG A 114 -3.66 47.35 17.53
CA ARG A 114 -2.65 47.40 18.58
C ARG A 114 -2.99 46.39 19.67
N ILE A 115 -2.06 45.51 19.97
CA ILE A 115 -2.25 44.38 20.88
C ILE A 115 -1.33 44.55 22.10
N SER A 116 -1.87 44.56 23.32
CA SER A 116 -1.09 44.73 24.56
C SER A 116 -0.87 43.45 25.36
N SER A 117 -1.58 42.36 25.06
CA SER A 117 -1.32 41.03 25.61
C SER A 117 -1.63 39.92 24.62
N THR A 118 -1.09 38.72 24.87
CA THR A 118 -1.25 37.53 24.03
C THR A 118 -2.71 37.28 23.64
N LEU A 119 -2.93 37.03 22.35
CA LEU A 119 -4.17 36.51 21.79
C LEU A 119 -4.13 34.99 21.84
N ILE A 120 -5.08 34.38 22.55
CA ILE A 120 -5.19 32.93 22.69
C ILE A 120 -6.16 32.42 21.63
N LEU A 121 -5.64 31.61 20.70
CA LEU A 121 -6.38 30.99 19.62
C LEU A 121 -6.97 29.65 20.06
N TYR A 122 -8.28 29.65 20.33
CA TYR A 122 -9.02 28.49 20.86
C TYR A 122 -9.13 27.35 19.84
N PHE A 123 -9.57 26.16 20.29
CA PHE A 123 -9.79 25.00 19.43
C PHE A 123 -10.66 25.29 18.21
N ASP A 124 -10.33 24.76 17.02
CA ASP A 124 -11.10 24.92 15.78
C ASP A 124 -11.31 26.41 15.40
N THR A 125 -10.23 27.17 15.26
CA THR A 125 -10.30 28.60 14.93
C THR A 125 -9.48 28.96 13.70
N GLN A 126 -10.08 29.75 12.82
CA GLN A 126 -9.43 30.40 11.68
C GLN A 126 -9.30 31.91 11.94
N LEU A 127 -8.09 32.46 11.91
CA LEU A 127 -7.85 33.91 11.83
C LEU A 127 -7.63 34.29 10.37
N VAL A 128 -8.48 35.18 9.84
CA VAL A 128 -8.51 35.52 8.42
C VAL A 128 -8.43 37.02 8.23
N GLY A 129 -7.32 37.49 7.66
CA GLY A 129 -7.13 38.90 7.31
C GLY A 129 -7.60 39.28 5.92
N GLU A 130 -8.01 40.54 5.76
CA GLU A 130 -8.46 41.12 4.50
C GLU A 130 -7.36 41.21 3.42
N LEU A 131 -7.71 40.99 2.15
CA LEU A 131 -6.76 41.06 1.01
C LEU A 131 -7.12 42.06 -0.09
N GLY A 132 -8.41 42.38 -0.23
CA GLY A 132 -8.92 43.22 -1.31
C GLY A 132 -8.42 44.67 -1.18
N THR A 133 -8.56 45.22 0.03
CA THR A 133 -8.24 46.64 0.31
C THR A 133 -6.97 46.86 1.12
N GLY A 134 -6.44 45.82 1.77
CA GLY A 134 -5.15 45.85 2.45
C GLY A 134 -5.05 44.83 3.57
N MET A 135 -3.88 44.20 3.69
CA MET A 135 -3.59 43.20 4.72
C MET A 135 -3.57 43.86 6.12
N PRO A 136 -4.29 43.32 7.11
CA PRO A 136 -4.28 43.86 8.46
C PRO A 136 -2.95 43.63 9.19
N THR A 137 -2.57 44.57 10.04
CA THR A 137 -1.39 44.49 10.89
C THR A 137 -1.79 44.27 12.35
N LEU A 138 -1.32 43.18 12.96
CA LEU A 138 -1.34 42.97 14.41
C LEU A 138 -0.04 43.53 14.99
N GLN A 139 -0.12 44.68 15.67
CA GLN A 139 1.05 45.39 16.17
C GLN A 139 1.17 45.24 17.68
N ALA A 140 2.28 44.69 18.16
CA ALA A 140 2.57 44.64 19.58
C ALA A 140 2.70 46.06 20.16
N ALA A 141 1.98 46.35 21.25
CA ALA A 141 2.14 47.58 22.00
C ALA A 141 3.54 47.64 22.64
N THR A 142 4.05 48.84 22.86
CA THR A 142 5.35 49.03 23.53
C THR A 142 5.42 48.39 24.92
N SER A 143 4.27 48.32 25.60
CA SER A 143 4.07 47.74 26.93
C SER A 143 3.49 46.32 26.88
N PHE A 144 3.72 45.57 25.81
CA PHE A 144 3.18 44.21 25.64
C PHE A 144 3.53 43.29 26.83
N ILE A 145 2.56 42.46 27.24
CA ILE A 145 2.71 41.46 28.30
C ILE A 145 2.29 40.08 27.76
N GLY A 146 3.20 39.11 27.83
CA GLY A 146 3.00 37.74 27.37
C GLY A 146 4.18 37.24 26.54
N ASP A 147 4.26 35.94 26.30
CA ASP A 147 5.42 35.33 25.65
C ASP A 147 5.31 35.26 24.13
N ALA A 148 4.08 35.29 23.59
CA ALA A 148 3.79 35.37 22.15
C ALA A 148 2.69 36.38 21.85
N LEU A 149 2.69 36.99 20.64
CA LEU A 149 1.55 37.80 20.20
C LEU A 149 0.30 36.95 20.01
N ILE A 150 0.45 35.79 19.39
CA ILE A 150 -0.59 34.78 19.18
C ILE A 150 -0.09 33.45 19.76
N THR A 151 -0.95 32.73 20.46
CA THR A 151 -0.66 31.40 20.99
C THR A 151 -1.78 30.42 20.66
N CYS A 152 -1.43 29.21 20.23
CA CYS A 152 -2.40 28.13 19.95
C CYS A 152 -2.57 27.14 21.10
N ASP A 153 -1.68 27.22 22.09
CA ASP A 153 -1.76 26.49 23.34
C ASP A 153 -1.27 27.36 24.51
N VAL A 154 -1.70 27.05 25.72
CA VAL A 154 -1.39 27.83 26.92
C VAL A 154 -0.93 26.91 28.03
N TYR A 155 0.28 27.16 28.51
CA TYR A 155 0.80 26.51 29.72
C TYR A 155 -0.06 26.85 30.94
N LEU A 156 -0.42 25.81 31.70
CA LEU A 156 -1.05 25.94 33.00
C LEU A 156 -0.03 26.40 34.06
N ALA A 157 -0.52 26.77 35.24
CA ALA A 157 0.29 27.34 36.31
C ALA A 157 1.39 26.40 36.84
N ASP A 158 1.30 25.10 36.53
CA ASP A 158 2.32 24.09 36.88
C ASP A 158 3.55 24.11 35.95
N GLY A 159 3.48 24.91 34.87
CA GLY A 159 4.56 25.13 33.91
C GLY A 159 4.86 23.95 32.99
N HIS A 160 3.99 22.93 32.95
CA HIS A 160 4.20 21.75 32.08
C HIS A 160 2.91 21.20 31.47
N SER A 161 1.76 21.36 32.12
CA SER A 161 0.48 20.99 31.52
C SER A 161 0.01 22.11 30.58
N GLU A 162 -0.72 21.73 29.54
CA GLU A 162 -1.18 22.61 28.46
C GLU A 162 -2.72 22.63 28.40
N TRP A 163 -3.32 23.54 27.62
CA TRP A 163 -4.77 23.55 27.43
C TRP A 163 -5.21 22.38 26.56
N TYR A 164 -4.43 22.06 25.54
CA TYR A 164 -4.67 20.97 24.62
C TYR A 164 -3.51 19.99 24.66
N LEU A 165 -3.76 18.73 24.31
CA LEU A 165 -2.66 17.82 24.03
C LEU A 165 -2.04 18.24 22.70
N ASN A 166 -0.75 18.53 22.66
CA ASN A 166 -0.09 19.03 21.45
C ASN A 166 -0.22 18.10 20.22
N THR A 167 -0.27 16.78 20.42
CA THR A 167 -0.50 15.78 19.36
C THR A 167 -1.96 15.69 18.91
N ALA A 168 -2.89 16.38 19.58
CA ALA A 168 -4.30 16.43 19.25
C ALA A 168 -4.83 17.88 19.10
N ASN A 169 -3.94 18.86 18.99
CA ASN A 169 -4.27 20.26 18.79
C ASN A 169 -4.53 20.57 17.30
N PHE A 170 -5.62 19.99 16.77
CA PHE A 170 -6.02 20.03 15.36
C PHE A 170 -6.77 21.32 14.98
N TYR A 171 -7.06 21.49 13.68
CA TYR A 171 -7.97 22.51 13.12
C TYR A 171 -7.60 23.94 13.53
N ARG A 172 -6.50 24.45 12.97
CA ARG A 172 -6.06 25.84 13.14
C ARG A 172 -5.72 26.47 11.79
N ASN A 173 -6.11 27.72 11.60
CA ASN A 173 -5.68 28.47 10.43
C ASN A 173 -5.31 29.89 10.83
N LEU A 174 -4.15 30.36 10.40
CA LEU A 174 -3.70 31.75 10.54
C LEU A 174 -3.28 32.26 9.16
N ARG A 175 -4.08 33.14 8.56
CA ARG A 175 -3.78 33.63 7.22
C ARG A 175 -3.99 35.11 6.98
N ASN A 176 -3.14 35.67 6.12
CA ASN A 176 -3.23 37.04 5.59
C ASN A 176 -2.99 38.13 6.63
N PHE A 177 -1.86 38.08 7.35
CA PHE A 177 -1.51 39.07 8.37
C PHE A 177 -0.12 39.64 8.22
N GLN A 178 0.03 40.89 8.65
CA GLN A 178 1.30 41.42 9.11
C GLN A 178 1.35 41.34 10.63
N ILE A 179 2.42 40.80 11.20
CA ILE A 179 2.67 40.71 12.63
C ILE A 179 3.87 41.60 12.94
N ASP A 180 3.67 42.70 13.67
CA ASP A 180 4.74 43.68 13.95
C ASP A 180 5.09 43.73 15.44
N LEU A 181 6.26 43.18 15.78
CA LEU A 181 6.79 43.15 17.14
C LEU A 181 7.83 44.24 17.40
N ARG A 182 8.19 45.07 16.41
CA ARG A 182 9.31 46.03 16.51
C ARG A 182 9.11 47.07 17.62
N SER A 183 7.86 47.38 17.94
CA SER A 183 7.51 48.36 18.97
C SER A 183 7.61 47.81 20.39
N ALA A 184 7.61 46.48 20.58
CA ALA A 184 7.64 45.85 21.89
C ALA A 184 9.03 45.98 22.53
N THR A 185 9.09 46.54 23.74
CA THR A 185 10.37 46.74 24.46
C THR A 185 10.61 45.70 25.56
N ARG A 186 9.58 44.92 25.89
CA ARG A 186 9.55 43.78 26.81
C ARG A 186 8.42 42.82 26.35
N PRO A 187 8.45 41.52 26.69
CA PRO A 187 9.53 40.78 27.34
C PRO A 187 10.70 40.45 26.39
N LYS A 188 11.79 39.91 26.96
CA LYS A 188 12.86 39.27 26.16
C LYS A 188 12.31 37.97 25.58
N ASN A 189 12.76 37.58 24.39
CA ASN A 189 12.29 36.38 23.69
C ASN A 189 10.82 36.39 23.24
N LEU A 190 10.21 37.58 23.08
CA LEU A 190 8.84 37.68 22.55
C LEU A 190 8.72 36.99 21.18
N MET A 191 7.74 36.10 21.08
CA MET A 191 7.41 35.33 19.87
C MET A 191 6.32 36.04 19.07
N GLY A 192 6.39 35.99 17.74
CA GLY A 192 5.28 36.41 16.89
C GLY A 192 4.11 35.44 17.05
N VAL A 193 4.38 34.16 16.80
CA VAL A 193 3.41 33.08 16.90
C VAL A 193 4.00 31.92 17.69
N HIS A 194 3.32 31.51 18.77
CA HIS A 194 3.53 30.22 19.41
C HIS A 194 2.57 29.19 18.77
N TRP A 195 3.14 28.28 17.99
CA TRP A 195 2.45 27.40 17.03
C TRP A 195 2.63 25.91 17.35
N GLN A 196 2.32 25.53 18.59
CA GLN A 196 2.29 24.14 19.03
C GLN A 196 0.97 23.49 18.57
N VAL A 197 1.02 22.79 17.43
CA VAL A 197 -0.18 22.25 16.73
C VAL A 197 0.07 20.84 16.17
N ALA A 198 -1.03 20.19 15.77
CA ALA A 198 -1.04 18.90 15.07
C ALA A 198 -1.56 19.02 13.61
N GLN A 199 -2.09 17.95 13.02
CA GLN A 199 -2.62 17.89 11.66
C GLN A 199 -3.82 18.85 11.45
N ALA A 200 -4.16 19.11 10.16
CA ALA A 200 -5.17 20.08 9.75
C ALA A 200 -4.95 21.49 10.35
N ALA A 201 -3.70 21.88 10.47
CA ALA A 201 -3.29 23.21 10.91
C ALA A 201 -2.41 23.89 9.85
N SER A 202 -2.70 25.15 9.54
CA SER A 202 -1.95 25.94 8.55
C SER A 202 -1.64 27.38 8.98
N ILE A 203 -0.43 27.86 8.63
CA ILE A 203 -0.10 29.30 8.59
C ILE A 203 0.18 29.67 7.14
N GLU A 204 -0.52 30.67 6.62
CA GLU A 204 -0.48 31.02 5.20
C GLU A 204 -0.38 32.52 4.97
N ASN A 205 0.56 32.96 4.15
CA ASN A 205 0.66 34.36 3.71
C ASN A 205 0.75 35.34 4.90
N VAL A 206 1.76 35.13 5.75
CA VAL A 206 2.02 35.95 6.95
C VAL A 206 3.39 36.62 6.86
N ILE A 207 3.43 37.92 7.16
CA ILE A 207 4.66 38.71 7.22
C ILE A 207 4.93 39.08 8.68
N ILE A 208 6.13 38.78 9.20
CA ILE A 208 6.49 39.02 10.59
C ILE A 208 7.67 40.01 10.66
N TYR A 209 7.47 41.15 11.30
CA TYR A 209 8.48 42.18 11.52
C TYR A 209 9.00 42.13 12.95
N LEU A 210 10.31 41.95 13.07
CA LEU A 210 11.05 41.83 14.32
C LEU A 210 12.08 42.95 14.42
N SER A 211 12.57 43.19 15.64
CA SER A 211 13.63 44.16 15.93
C SER A 211 14.98 43.73 15.31
N ASN A 212 15.91 44.68 15.16
CA ASN A 212 17.18 44.46 14.48
C ASN A 212 18.02 43.33 15.09
N LYS A 213 18.55 42.42 14.24
CA LYS A 213 19.32 41.23 14.67
C LYS A 213 20.47 41.46 15.65
N SER A 214 21.09 42.64 15.64
CA SER A 214 22.23 42.96 16.53
C SER A 214 21.86 43.07 18.01
N SER A 215 20.59 43.31 18.31
CA SER A 215 20.09 43.53 19.68
C SER A 215 18.81 42.75 20.01
N SER A 216 18.22 42.08 19.02
CA SER A 216 16.96 41.38 19.19
C SER A 216 17.12 40.08 19.98
N SER A 217 16.08 39.76 20.72
CA SER A 217 15.83 38.41 21.27
C SER A 217 14.56 37.78 20.69
N GLN A 218 13.86 38.49 19.81
CA GLN A 218 12.54 38.09 19.33
C GLN A 218 12.61 36.91 18.35
N ILE A 219 11.56 36.11 18.35
CA ILE A 219 11.42 34.93 17.49
C ILE A 219 10.19 35.14 16.60
N GLY A 220 10.28 34.80 15.31
CA GLY A 220 9.14 34.92 14.41
C GLY A 220 8.05 33.90 14.75
N ILE A 221 8.34 32.62 14.51
CA ILE A 221 7.48 31.49 14.86
C ILE A 221 8.24 30.56 15.80
N PHE A 222 7.56 30.13 16.86
CA PHE A 222 8.06 29.16 17.83
C PHE A 222 7.10 27.98 17.97
N ALA A 223 7.61 26.76 17.96
CA ALA A 223 6.86 25.54 18.22
C ALA A 223 7.77 24.51 18.85
N GLU A 224 7.58 24.17 20.12
CA GLU A 224 8.50 23.31 20.87
C GLU A 224 8.22 21.80 20.69
N ASN A 225 7.00 21.44 20.30
CA ASN A 225 6.57 20.08 19.99
C ASN A 225 5.26 20.11 19.14
N GLY A 226 4.66 18.94 18.92
CA GLY A 226 3.42 18.73 18.17
C GLY A 226 3.53 17.62 17.12
N SER A 227 2.52 17.48 16.27
CA SER A 227 2.45 16.50 15.16
C SER A 227 1.86 17.15 13.91
N GLY A 228 2.53 18.19 13.42
CA GLY A 228 2.04 19.03 12.34
C GLY A 228 2.24 18.43 10.95
N GLY A 229 1.87 19.09 9.87
CA GLY A 229 1.22 20.40 9.70
C GLY A 229 1.73 21.09 8.43
N TRP A 230 1.10 22.20 8.02
CA TRP A 230 1.47 22.95 6.80
C TRP A 230 1.82 24.40 7.12
N ILE A 231 2.94 24.91 6.62
CA ILE A 231 3.27 26.35 6.67
C ILE A 231 3.64 26.80 5.27
N THR A 232 3.01 27.88 4.79
CA THR A 232 3.40 28.45 3.51
C THR A 232 3.34 29.97 3.40
N ARG A 233 4.17 30.50 2.50
CA ARG A 233 4.23 31.93 2.13
C ARG A 233 4.50 32.83 3.34
N ILE A 234 5.57 32.53 4.06
CA ILE A 234 5.98 33.31 5.22
C ILE A 234 7.14 34.23 4.84
N LEU A 235 7.12 35.46 5.36
CA LEU A 235 8.27 36.36 5.34
C LEU A 235 8.57 36.85 6.74
N VAL A 236 9.79 36.62 7.24
CA VAL A 236 10.25 37.17 8.52
C VAL A 236 11.40 38.14 8.30
N ASP A 237 11.30 39.36 8.85
CA ASP A 237 12.32 40.41 8.77
C ASP A 237 12.84 40.81 10.15
N GLY A 238 14.13 40.59 10.39
CA GLY A 238 14.81 40.86 11.66
C GLY A 238 14.79 39.68 12.64
N GLY A 239 15.07 39.96 13.92
CA GLY A 239 14.93 39.00 15.01
C GLY A 239 16.18 38.17 15.31
N LEU A 240 16.07 37.39 16.38
CA LEU A 240 17.06 36.37 16.76
C LEU A 240 16.91 35.11 15.91
N TYR A 241 15.66 34.65 15.73
CA TYR A 241 15.30 33.55 14.85
C TYR A 241 14.09 33.93 14.00
N GLY A 242 14.12 33.60 12.71
CA GLY A 242 12.91 33.62 11.88
C GLY A 242 11.94 32.52 12.31
N PHE A 243 12.46 31.30 12.44
CA PHE A 243 11.78 30.14 12.99
C PHE A 243 12.65 29.47 14.06
N LEU A 244 12.06 29.04 15.16
CA LEU A 244 12.72 28.19 16.16
C LEU A 244 11.75 27.12 16.64
N GLY A 245 12.03 25.84 16.43
CA GLY A 245 11.09 24.82 16.92
C GLY A 245 11.50 23.37 16.75
N GLY A 246 10.69 22.48 17.30
CA GLY A 246 10.73 21.04 17.09
C GLY A 246 9.32 20.46 17.02
N ASN A 247 9.16 19.40 16.25
CA ASN A 247 7.88 18.75 16.00
C ASN A 247 8.15 17.33 15.49
N GLN A 248 7.23 16.38 15.64
CA GLN A 248 7.41 15.04 15.09
C GLN A 248 7.74 15.08 13.60
N GLN A 249 6.90 15.80 12.85
CA GLN A 249 7.06 16.01 11.43
C GLN A 249 6.39 17.29 10.96
N TYR A 250 6.78 17.81 9.79
CA TYR A 250 6.10 18.97 9.21
C TYR A 250 6.43 19.15 7.73
N SER A 251 5.59 19.93 7.03
CA SER A 251 5.87 20.43 5.68
C SER A 251 5.84 21.96 5.60
N VAL A 252 6.91 22.53 5.04
CA VAL A 252 7.06 23.98 4.87
C VAL A 252 7.36 24.30 3.41
N ASN A 253 6.66 25.30 2.87
CA ASN A 253 6.82 25.75 1.49
C ASN A 253 6.82 27.28 1.36
N ASP A 254 7.70 27.88 0.56
CA ASP A 254 7.79 29.35 0.40
C ASP A 254 7.99 30.05 1.76
N PHE A 255 9.14 29.83 2.38
CA PHE A 255 9.49 30.40 3.68
C PHE A 255 10.73 31.29 3.55
N SER A 256 10.54 32.59 3.77
CA SER A 256 11.58 33.60 3.58
C SER A 256 12.00 34.22 4.92
N VAL A 257 13.31 34.30 5.16
CA VAL A 257 13.87 35.01 6.33
C VAL A 257 14.94 35.99 5.90
N GLN A 258 14.88 37.19 6.46
CA GLN A 258 15.78 38.28 6.14
C GLN A 258 16.25 39.06 7.33
N ASN A 259 17.48 39.58 7.26
CA ASN A 259 18.07 40.45 8.29
C ASN A 259 18.00 39.89 9.72
N ALA A 260 17.84 38.57 9.87
CA ALA A 260 17.76 37.87 11.14
C ALA A 260 19.16 37.44 11.59
N LYS A 261 19.34 37.15 12.87
CA LYS A 261 20.60 36.54 13.32
C LYS A 261 20.70 35.12 12.79
N ASN A 262 19.68 34.32 13.05
CA ASN A 262 19.54 32.96 12.55
C ASN A 262 18.24 32.85 11.73
N GLY A 263 18.29 32.15 10.61
CA GLY A 263 17.13 31.91 9.75
C GLY A 263 16.12 30.96 10.40
N ILE A 264 16.45 29.67 10.36
CA ILE A 264 15.65 28.56 10.88
C ILE A 264 16.49 27.81 11.92
N GLY A 265 15.98 27.66 13.14
CA GLY A 265 16.56 26.83 14.18
C GLY A 265 15.69 25.62 14.47
N LEU A 266 16.24 24.41 14.43
CA LEU A 266 15.53 23.20 14.81
C LEU A 266 16.03 22.65 16.14
N ILE A 267 15.09 22.24 16.99
CA ILE A 267 15.32 21.75 18.34
C ILE A 267 15.34 20.21 18.34
N TRP A 268 14.32 19.60 17.74
CA TRP A 268 14.17 18.16 17.57
C TRP A 268 13.14 17.89 16.46
N ASP A 269 13.22 16.73 15.80
CA ASP A 269 12.17 16.19 14.94
C ASP A 269 12.39 14.70 14.66
N TRP A 270 11.50 14.12 13.85
CA TRP A 270 11.71 12.84 13.19
C TRP A 270 11.86 13.01 11.67
N ALA A 271 10.97 13.79 11.03
CA ALA A 271 11.00 14.04 9.58
C ALA A 271 10.44 15.42 9.18
N TRP A 272 11.25 16.34 8.63
CA TRP A 272 10.78 17.69 8.29
C TRP A 272 11.27 18.17 6.91
N SER A 273 10.31 18.44 6.01
CA SER A 273 10.61 18.99 4.67
C SER A 273 10.43 20.49 4.57
N TRP A 274 11.46 21.15 4.05
CA TRP A 274 11.56 22.57 3.81
C TRP A 274 11.79 22.82 2.33
N SER A 275 10.76 23.32 1.64
CA SER A 275 10.82 23.59 0.19
C SER A 275 10.68 25.07 -0.11
N GLN A 276 11.37 25.55 -1.15
CA GLN A 276 11.30 26.96 -1.56
C GLN A 276 11.67 27.94 -0.43
N VAL A 277 12.69 27.58 0.35
CA VAL A 277 13.22 28.43 1.41
C VAL A 277 14.15 29.48 0.84
N LEU A 278 13.99 30.73 1.29
CA LEU A 278 14.85 31.85 0.91
C LEU A 278 15.43 32.50 2.16
N ILE A 279 16.75 32.50 2.31
CA ILE A 279 17.40 33.14 3.46
C ILE A 279 18.45 34.11 3.00
N HIS A 280 18.37 35.36 3.47
CA HIS A 280 19.40 36.34 3.15
C HIS A 280 19.74 37.31 4.27
N ASP A 281 20.98 37.80 4.23
CA ASP A 281 21.54 38.74 5.21
C ASP A 281 21.51 38.19 6.66
N CYS A 282 21.63 36.88 6.82
CA CYS A 282 21.63 36.17 8.11
C CYS A 282 23.04 35.70 8.52
N ASP A 283 23.28 35.52 9.83
CA ASP A 283 24.56 35.00 10.31
C ASP A 283 24.60 33.47 10.12
N VAL A 284 23.52 32.78 10.50
CA VAL A 284 23.30 31.34 10.23
C VAL A 284 21.99 31.16 9.45
N GLY A 285 22.02 30.36 8.40
CA GLY A 285 20.83 30.00 7.62
C GLY A 285 19.96 29.00 8.39
N ILE A 286 20.45 27.77 8.49
CA ILE A 286 19.84 26.63 9.18
C ILE A 286 20.72 26.28 10.40
N ASP A 287 20.18 26.42 11.60
CA ASP A 287 20.83 26.10 12.87
C ASP A 287 20.21 24.83 13.49
N LEU A 288 20.81 23.68 13.19
CA LEU A 288 20.49 22.38 13.81
C LEU A 288 21.22 22.21 15.16
N THR A 289 21.80 23.28 15.69
CA THR A 289 22.43 23.37 17.01
C THR A 289 21.71 24.40 17.90
N ALA A 290 20.47 24.74 17.53
CA ALA A 290 19.66 25.72 18.23
C ALA A 290 19.39 25.29 19.68
N PRO A 291 19.07 26.23 20.59
CA PRO A 291 18.80 25.92 21.99
C PRO A 291 17.74 24.82 22.16
N GLY A 292 18.16 23.70 22.76
CA GLY A 292 17.35 22.51 22.97
C GLY A 292 17.82 21.30 22.15
N SER A 293 18.62 21.50 21.10
CA SER A 293 19.39 20.43 20.45
C SER A 293 20.78 20.27 21.08
N SER A 294 21.36 19.06 21.02
CA SER A 294 22.71 18.79 21.53
C SER A 294 23.41 17.66 20.77
N GLN A 295 24.72 17.48 20.98
CA GLN A 295 25.44 16.37 20.35
C GLN A 295 24.92 14.98 20.78
N GLY A 296 24.35 14.84 21.98
CA GLY A 296 23.77 13.58 22.46
C GLY A 296 22.33 13.33 21.99
N GLN A 297 21.63 14.40 21.60
CA GLN A 297 20.25 14.41 21.11
C GLN A 297 20.17 15.46 20.01
N PRO A 298 20.73 15.18 18.82
CA PRO A 298 20.66 16.09 17.70
C PRO A 298 19.22 16.10 17.13
N VAL A 299 18.94 17.06 16.24
CA VAL A 299 17.74 17.05 15.39
C VAL A 299 17.71 15.74 14.59
N GLY A 300 16.52 15.19 14.33
CA GLY A 300 16.38 13.88 13.70
C GLY A 300 16.75 13.92 12.23
N SER A 301 16.03 14.72 11.44
CA SER A 301 16.32 14.90 10.02
C SER A 301 16.11 16.35 9.55
N PHE A 302 16.58 16.68 8.35
CA PHE A 302 16.34 17.97 7.71
C PHE A 302 16.41 17.84 6.19
N ILE A 303 15.28 18.03 5.52
CA ILE A 303 15.18 17.95 4.05
C ILE A 303 15.00 19.36 3.50
N LEU A 304 15.88 19.79 2.60
CA LEU A 304 15.87 21.12 1.99
C LEU A 304 15.78 21.01 0.47
N VAL A 305 14.70 21.53 -0.11
CA VAL A 305 14.38 21.37 -1.53
C VAL A 305 14.18 22.73 -2.19
N ASP A 306 14.68 22.91 -3.42
CA ASP A 306 14.38 24.07 -4.26
C ASP A 306 14.58 25.42 -3.55
N SER A 307 15.72 25.61 -2.88
CA SER A 307 15.93 26.73 -1.95
C SER A 307 17.12 27.63 -2.34
N TYR A 308 17.21 28.82 -1.76
CA TYR A 308 18.25 29.79 -2.08
C TYR A 308 18.76 30.60 -0.88
N PHE A 309 20.08 30.78 -0.80
CA PHE A 309 20.75 31.53 0.28
C PHE A 309 21.59 32.68 -0.29
N GLN A 310 21.53 33.87 0.32
CA GLN A 310 22.35 35.00 -0.12
C GLN A 310 22.93 35.80 1.04
N ASN A 311 24.23 36.12 0.99
CA ASN A 311 24.90 36.88 2.06
C ASN A 311 24.68 36.25 3.45
N VAL A 312 24.87 34.94 3.52
CA VAL A 312 24.72 34.15 4.76
C VAL A 312 26.08 33.64 5.22
N ALA A 313 26.50 33.95 6.45
CA ALA A 313 27.85 33.59 6.89
C ALA A 313 28.04 32.07 7.05
N THR A 314 27.01 31.33 7.46
CA THR A 314 27.00 29.85 7.49
C THR A 314 25.63 29.33 7.05
N ILE A 315 25.58 28.47 6.02
CA ILE A 315 24.30 27.97 5.48
C ILE A 315 23.69 26.93 6.42
N ILE A 316 24.42 25.88 6.81
CA ILE A 316 23.96 24.86 7.75
C ILE A 316 24.95 24.75 8.91
N LYS A 317 24.45 24.74 10.14
CA LYS A 317 25.22 24.44 11.34
C LYS A 317 24.63 23.20 12.01
N THR A 318 25.45 22.18 12.25
CA THR A 318 24.96 20.85 12.69
C THR A 318 25.96 20.09 13.57
N TYR A 319 25.50 19.02 14.21
CA TYR A 319 26.33 18.02 14.87
C TYR A 319 26.67 16.88 13.89
N LEU A 320 27.85 16.28 14.03
CA LEU A 320 28.21 15.05 13.34
C LEU A 320 28.41 13.91 14.34
N SER A 321 28.06 12.71 13.92
CA SER A 321 28.30 11.49 14.68
C SER A 321 29.72 10.97 14.43
N THR A 322 30.30 10.31 15.42
CA THR A 322 31.52 9.50 15.25
C THR A 322 31.21 8.03 14.97
N SER A 323 29.93 7.64 14.91
CA SER A 323 29.51 6.28 14.57
C SER A 323 29.77 5.99 13.09
N SER A 324 30.21 4.78 12.78
CA SER A 324 30.32 4.30 11.40
C SER A 324 28.96 4.19 10.69
N THR A 325 27.86 4.03 11.44
CA THR A 325 26.48 3.95 10.92
C THR A 325 25.76 5.31 10.92
N GLN A 326 26.46 6.40 11.25
CA GLN A 326 25.90 7.74 11.42
C GLN A 326 24.81 7.91 12.51
N GLN A 327 24.49 6.86 13.28
CA GLN A 327 23.55 6.95 14.41
C GLN A 327 23.91 8.11 15.35
N GLY A 328 22.91 8.89 15.76
CA GLY A 328 23.12 10.09 16.58
C GLY A 328 23.75 11.26 15.82
N SER A 329 23.51 11.35 14.51
CA SER A 329 23.64 12.58 13.73
C SER A 329 22.29 12.98 13.16
N THR A 330 22.15 14.25 12.75
CA THR A 330 20.99 14.67 11.96
C THR A 330 21.13 14.14 10.55
N VAL A 331 20.10 13.43 10.07
CA VAL A 331 19.97 13.06 8.66
C VAL A 331 19.73 14.34 7.86
N ILE A 332 20.55 14.62 6.85
CA ILE A 332 20.42 15.86 6.06
C ILE A 332 20.26 15.49 4.60
N ALA A 333 19.24 16.03 3.94
CA ALA A 333 19.08 15.92 2.48
C ALA A 333 18.90 17.31 1.88
N VAL A 334 19.63 17.60 0.81
CA VAL A 334 19.64 18.89 0.12
C VAL A 334 19.48 18.65 -1.38
N ASN A 335 18.40 19.14 -1.97
CA ASN A 335 18.03 18.90 -3.37
C ASN A 335 17.75 20.24 -4.08
N ASN A 336 18.50 20.54 -5.13
CA ASN A 336 18.36 21.73 -5.98
C ASN A 336 18.44 23.06 -5.20
N VAL A 337 19.54 23.27 -4.46
CA VAL A 337 19.73 24.46 -3.60
C VAL A 337 20.85 25.36 -4.13
N GLY A 338 20.55 26.63 -4.36
CA GLY A 338 21.51 27.64 -4.78
C GLY A 338 22.00 28.53 -3.63
N PHE A 339 23.19 29.11 -3.78
CA PHE A 339 23.67 30.10 -2.82
C PHE A 339 24.65 31.11 -3.43
N LYS A 340 24.73 32.31 -2.86
CA LYS A 340 25.62 33.38 -3.31
C LYS A 340 26.14 34.24 -2.16
N ASP A 341 27.42 34.62 -2.24
CA ASP A 341 28.06 35.48 -1.23
C ASP A 341 27.96 34.88 0.19
N CYS A 342 27.96 33.54 0.29
CA CYS A 342 27.88 32.81 1.55
C CYS A 342 29.28 32.38 2.04
N GLY A 343 29.46 32.31 3.35
CA GLY A 343 30.74 31.94 3.97
C GLY A 343 31.00 30.43 3.97
N ASN A 344 30.42 29.72 4.94
CA ASN A 344 30.56 28.27 5.08
C ASN A 344 29.28 27.55 4.62
N PHE A 345 29.41 26.43 3.91
CA PHE A 345 28.26 25.58 3.63
C PHE A 345 27.82 24.81 4.88
N ILE A 346 28.73 24.05 5.51
CA ILE A 346 28.48 23.37 6.79
C ILE A 346 29.53 23.78 7.83
N LEU A 347 29.08 24.14 9.02
CA LEU A 347 29.93 24.47 10.18
C LEU A 347 29.53 23.65 11.41
N LEU A 348 30.52 23.17 12.15
CA LEU A 348 30.31 22.50 13.44
C LEU A 348 30.39 23.50 14.62
N PRO A 349 29.81 23.18 15.80
CA PRO A 349 29.88 24.04 16.98
C PRO A 349 31.29 24.40 17.46
N ASN A 350 32.29 23.58 17.13
CA ASN A 350 33.71 23.83 17.43
C ASN A 350 34.41 24.72 16.37
N ASN A 351 33.66 25.35 15.47
CA ASN A 351 34.12 26.16 14.33
C ASN A 351 34.89 25.39 13.24
N GLN A 352 34.81 24.06 13.22
CA GLN A 352 35.33 23.27 12.12
C GLN A 352 34.38 23.34 10.91
N VAL A 353 34.94 23.68 9.74
CA VAL A 353 34.22 23.66 8.46
C VAL A 353 34.22 22.23 7.92
N VAL A 354 33.06 21.79 7.42
CA VAL A 354 32.91 20.47 6.78
C VAL A 354 32.78 20.67 5.28
N ASN A 355 33.61 19.95 4.51
CA ASN A 355 33.55 19.94 3.06
C ASN A 355 32.95 18.60 2.61
N PRO A 356 31.68 18.56 2.17
CA PRO A 356 31.07 17.34 1.66
C PRO A 356 31.78 16.89 0.37
N THR A 357 31.88 15.59 0.16
CA THR A 357 32.51 15.00 -1.04
C THR A 357 31.69 15.30 -2.31
N GLY A 358 32.34 15.84 -3.35
CA GLY A 358 31.89 15.76 -4.76
C GLY A 358 30.60 16.49 -5.18
N GLY A 359 29.82 17.08 -4.27
CA GLY A 359 28.47 17.62 -4.57
C GLY A 359 28.27 19.12 -4.38
N VAL A 360 29.26 19.84 -3.85
CA VAL A 360 29.16 21.29 -3.59
C VAL A 360 29.93 22.07 -4.65
N SER A 361 29.22 22.69 -5.60
CA SER A 361 29.81 23.69 -6.49
C SER A 361 29.90 25.05 -5.77
N SER A 362 30.56 26.05 -6.37
CA SER A 362 30.71 27.37 -5.73
C SER A 362 29.38 28.13 -5.55
N ASN A 363 28.28 27.71 -6.19
CA ASN A 363 27.01 28.44 -6.15
C ASN A 363 25.73 27.57 -6.16
N LYS A 364 25.84 26.23 -6.22
CA LYS A 364 24.69 25.31 -6.26
C LYS A 364 25.01 23.91 -5.77
N ILE A 365 24.01 23.23 -5.21
CA ILE A 365 23.96 21.79 -4.93
C ILE A 365 22.83 21.18 -5.74
N GLY A 366 23.16 20.12 -6.49
CA GLY A 366 22.17 19.29 -7.20
C GLY A 366 21.46 18.35 -6.23
N TYR A 367 22.20 17.40 -5.67
CA TYR A 367 21.75 16.55 -4.56
C TYR A 367 22.92 16.26 -3.62
N LEU A 368 22.71 16.44 -2.32
CA LEU A 368 23.64 16.10 -1.27
C LEU A 368 22.88 15.49 -0.09
N GLN A 369 23.42 14.42 0.47
CA GLN A 369 22.87 13.78 1.66
C GLN A 369 23.96 13.47 2.68
N LEU A 370 23.62 13.58 3.97
CA LEU A 370 24.26 12.90 5.09
C LEU A 370 23.28 11.89 5.70
N GLY A 371 23.65 10.62 5.73
CA GLY A 371 22.83 9.57 6.32
C GLY A 371 23.09 8.23 5.65
N ASP A 372 22.19 7.29 5.83
CA ASP A 372 22.22 5.99 5.18
C ASP A 372 21.55 5.99 3.80
N THR A 373 22.18 5.31 2.87
CA THR A 373 21.67 5.16 1.50
C THR A 373 21.39 3.69 1.28
N ALA A 374 20.13 3.36 1.04
CA ALA A 374 19.71 2.05 0.58
C ALA A 374 19.51 2.10 -0.94
N THR A 375 20.55 1.72 -1.69
CA THR A 375 20.43 1.55 -3.15
C THR A 375 20.09 0.10 -3.48
N HIS A 376 19.94 -0.22 -4.77
CA HIS A 376 19.63 -1.54 -5.30
C HIS A 376 20.34 -2.71 -4.58
N ASN A 377 21.67 -2.66 -4.39
CA ASN A 377 22.44 -3.79 -3.87
C ASN A 377 23.14 -3.56 -2.53
N ASP A 378 23.16 -2.33 -2.01
CA ASP A 378 24.03 -1.98 -0.88
C ASP A 378 23.38 -0.98 0.08
N THR A 379 23.85 -1.00 1.32
CA THR A 379 23.59 0.03 2.32
C THR A 379 24.91 0.75 2.61
N GLU A 380 25.00 2.01 2.22
CA GLU A 380 26.15 2.87 2.50
C GLU A 380 25.80 3.92 3.56
N TYR A 381 26.79 4.40 4.32
CA TYR A 381 26.60 5.41 5.35
C TYR A 381 27.50 6.63 5.10
N GLY A 382 26.98 7.82 5.39
CA GLY A 382 27.73 9.07 5.34
C GLY A 382 27.28 9.99 4.22
N TRP A 383 28.24 10.64 3.56
CA TRP A 383 27.95 11.61 2.51
C TRP A 383 27.66 10.93 1.18
N PHE A 384 26.52 11.26 0.59
CA PHE A 384 26.08 10.74 -0.70
C PHE A 384 25.66 11.86 -1.63
N THR A 385 25.93 11.70 -2.94
CA THR A 385 25.56 12.66 -3.97
C THR A 385 25.02 11.91 -5.18
N ALA A 386 24.03 12.48 -5.85
CA ALA A 386 23.38 11.87 -7.01
C ALA A 386 22.88 12.93 -7.99
N ASN A 387 22.54 12.50 -9.20
CA ASN A 387 21.75 13.31 -10.11
C ASN A 387 20.31 12.81 -10.08
N VAL A 388 19.47 13.43 -9.24
CA VAL A 388 18.06 13.05 -9.10
C VAL A 388 17.28 13.55 -10.31
N PRO A 389 16.70 12.67 -11.16
CA PRO A 389 15.91 13.11 -12.29
C PRO A 389 14.67 13.87 -11.81
N ARG A 390 14.32 14.97 -12.49
CA ARG A 390 13.13 15.78 -12.16
C ARG A 390 12.27 15.95 -13.42
N PRO A 391 11.22 15.12 -13.60
CA PRO A 391 10.39 15.18 -14.79
C PRO A 391 9.75 16.55 -14.96
N SER A 392 9.78 17.10 -16.17
CA SER A 392 9.21 18.43 -16.48
C SER A 392 7.70 18.51 -16.27
N VAL A 393 7.01 17.37 -16.19
CA VAL A 393 5.59 17.31 -15.81
C VAL A 393 5.38 17.62 -14.31
N LEU A 394 6.39 17.37 -13.47
CA LEU A 394 6.38 17.66 -12.04
C LEU A 394 6.96 19.03 -11.68
N THR A 395 7.68 19.70 -12.59
CA THR A 395 8.45 20.92 -12.29
C THR A 395 8.08 22.12 -13.16
N GLU A 396 8.44 23.34 -12.74
CA GLU A 396 8.29 24.57 -13.51
C GLU A 396 9.64 25.02 -14.12
N PRO A 397 9.68 25.47 -15.39
CA PRO A 397 10.93 25.76 -16.10
C PRO A 397 11.72 26.95 -15.55
N ILE A 398 11.11 27.80 -14.71
CA ILE A 398 11.75 28.95 -14.05
C ILE A 398 11.27 28.93 -12.59
N PRO A 399 12.16 29.04 -11.56
CA PRO A 399 13.55 29.51 -11.65
C PRO A 399 14.59 28.44 -12.02
N GLN A 400 14.28 27.14 -11.96
CA GLN A 400 15.22 26.05 -12.28
C GLN A 400 14.61 24.65 -12.01
N ASP A 401 13.56 24.28 -12.75
CA ASP A 401 12.88 22.98 -12.56
C ASP A 401 12.43 22.74 -11.10
N TRP A 402 11.98 23.80 -10.43
CA TRP A 402 11.40 23.73 -9.08
C TRP A 402 10.06 23.02 -9.16
N TYR A 403 9.69 22.29 -8.12
CA TYR A 403 8.30 21.84 -8.00
C TYR A 403 7.38 23.07 -7.98
N PRO A 404 6.22 23.03 -8.65
CA PRO A 404 5.32 24.17 -8.74
C PRO A 404 4.95 24.67 -7.36
N GLN A 405 5.02 25.99 -7.20
CA GLN A 405 4.40 26.63 -6.06
C GLN A 405 2.88 26.52 -6.19
N GLU A 406 2.22 26.34 -5.05
CA GLU A 406 0.78 26.56 -4.88
C GLU A 406 0.31 27.81 -5.62
N ARG A 407 -0.83 27.69 -6.30
CA ARG A 407 -1.55 28.86 -6.79
C ARG A 407 -2.28 29.43 -5.58
N TYR A 408 -1.84 30.59 -5.08
CA TYR A 408 -2.54 31.31 -4.02
C TYR A 408 -3.94 31.72 -4.51
N ILE A 409 -4.95 30.93 -4.15
CA ILE A 409 -6.33 31.02 -4.64
C ILE A 409 -7.24 31.52 -3.52
N ASP A 410 -7.37 32.83 -3.36
CA ASP A 410 -8.32 33.45 -2.42
C ASP A 410 -9.49 34.17 -3.12
N TYR A 411 -9.46 34.20 -4.46
CA TYR A 411 -10.43 34.94 -5.28
C TYR A 411 -10.56 36.42 -4.86
N PHE A 412 -9.49 37.05 -4.37
CA PHE A 412 -9.53 38.41 -3.82
C PHE A 412 -9.96 39.50 -4.82
N SER A 413 -9.84 39.23 -6.12
CA SER A 413 -10.28 40.13 -7.20
C SER A 413 -11.74 39.94 -7.60
N TYR A 414 -12.43 38.92 -7.08
CA TYR A 414 -13.80 38.60 -7.47
C TYR A 414 -14.78 39.59 -6.83
N MET A 415 -15.82 39.91 -7.60
CA MET A 415 -16.95 40.74 -7.16
C MET A 415 -18.00 39.88 -6.45
N ASP A 416 -18.81 40.49 -5.60
CA ASP A 416 -19.83 39.79 -4.80
C ASP A 416 -20.82 39.00 -5.68
N ASN A 417 -21.14 39.48 -6.89
CA ASN A 417 -22.01 38.79 -7.84
C ASN A 417 -21.36 37.57 -8.53
N GLN A 418 -20.08 37.30 -8.27
CA GLN A 418 -19.36 36.12 -8.72
C GLN A 418 -19.33 35.02 -7.63
N ILE A 419 -19.95 35.27 -6.47
CA ILE A 419 -20.04 34.33 -5.36
C ILE A 419 -21.49 33.82 -5.28
N LEU A 420 -21.65 32.51 -5.38
CA LEU A 420 -22.92 31.83 -5.18
C LEU A 420 -22.92 31.22 -3.78
N ASN A 421 -23.78 31.72 -2.90
CA ASN A 421 -23.94 31.18 -1.56
C ASN A 421 -24.85 29.94 -1.57
N ALA A 422 -24.36 28.82 -1.03
CA ALA A 422 -25.10 27.56 -1.00
C ALA A 422 -26.39 27.63 -0.16
N ASN A 423 -26.45 28.48 0.87
CA ASN A 423 -27.63 28.65 1.74
C ASN A 423 -28.86 29.22 1.02
N LEU A 424 -28.73 29.61 -0.25
CA LEU A 424 -29.88 29.91 -1.11
C LEU A 424 -30.87 28.75 -1.19
N VAL A 425 -30.36 27.51 -1.19
CA VAL A 425 -31.20 26.30 -1.33
C VAL A 425 -30.74 25.11 -0.47
N ALA A 426 -29.46 25.01 -0.13
CA ALA A 426 -28.96 23.99 0.81
C ALA A 426 -29.16 24.45 2.26
N ARG A 427 -29.36 23.52 3.19
CA ARG A 427 -29.64 23.82 4.61
C ARG A 427 -28.40 23.73 5.49
N GLY A 428 -27.56 22.71 5.29
CA GLY A 428 -26.37 22.51 6.12
C GLY A 428 -26.66 22.22 7.59
N ASP A 429 -27.86 21.71 7.91
CA ASP A 429 -28.38 21.56 9.28
C ASP A 429 -28.10 20.18 9.92
N GLY A 430 -27.37 19.30 9.21
CA GLY A 430 -27.04 17.95 9.67
C GLY A 430 -28.22 16.97 9.66
N VAL A 431 -29.36 17.36 9.10
CA VAL A 431 -30.60 16.56 9.05
C VAL A 431 -31.22 16.53 7.66
N THR A 432 -31.40 17.68 7.02
CA THR A 432 -31.97 17.84 5.69
C THR A 432 -31.05 17.21 4.64
N ASP A 433 -31.63 16.43 3.74
CA ASP A 433 -30.95 15.91 2.57
C ASP A 433 -30.63 17.04 1.58
N ASP A 434 -29.36 17.41 1.50
CA ASP A 434 -28.86 18.50 0.66
C ASP A 434 -28.35 18.02 -0.70
N THR A 435 -28.45 16.72 -1.03
CA THR A 435 -27.92 16.14 -2.28
C THR A 435 -28.38 16.88 -3.53
N ALA A 436 -29.70 17.07 -3.70
CA ALA A 436 -30.25 17.71 -4.89
C ALA A 436 -29.92 19.22 -4.96
N ALA A 437 -29.89 19.88 -3.79
CA ALA A 437 -29.57 21.30 -3.67
C ALA A 437 -28.09 21.55 -4.05
N LEU A 438 -27.17 20.81 -3.46
CA LEU A 438 -25.74 20.89 -3.76
C LEU A 438 -25.44 20.56 -5.22
N GLN A 439 -26.04 19.49 -5.77
CA GLN A 439 -25.83 19.13 -7.17
C GLN A 439 -26.26 20.25 -8.12
N SER A 440 -27.40 20.90 -7.84
CA SER A 440 -27.91 22.01 -8.65
C SER A 440 -27.01 23.24 -8.57
N LEU A 441 -26.53 23.57 -7.37
CA LEU A 441 -25.62 24.68 -7.12
C LEU A 441 -24.27 24.48 -7.80
N LEU A 442 -23.68 23.28 -7.71
CA LEU A 442 -22.43 22.91 -8.39
C LEU A 442 -22.54 23.09 -9.90
N ASN A 443 -23.62 22.57 -10.49
CA ASN A 443 -23.89 22.71 -11.93
C ASN A 443 -24.04 24.16 -12.35
N TYR A 444 -24.81 24.94 -11.58
CA TYR A 444 -25.05 26.35 -11.88
C TYR A 444 -23.77 27.19 -11.74
N ALA A 445 -23.01 26.99 -10.66
CA ALA A 445 -21.77 27.73 -10.42
C ALA A 445 -20.73 27.48 -11.51
N ALA A 446 -20.50 26.21 -11.86
CA ALA A 446 -19.56 25.84 -12.91
C ALA A 446 -19.98 26.38 -14.29
N SER A 447 -21.26 26.31 -14.63
CA SER A 447 -21.78 26.81 -15.92
C SER A 447 -21.68 28.33 -16.08
N ASN A 448 -21.66 29.06 -14.96
CA ASN A 448 -21.62 30.52 -14.93
C ASN A 448 -20.28 31.10 -14.45
N ASN A 449 -19.25 30.25 -14.29
CA ASN A 449 -17.92 30.65 -13.80
C ASN A 449 -17.97 31.42 -12.46
N LEU A 450 -18.79 30.92 -11.53
CA LEU A 450 -18.95 31.45 -10.17
C LEU A 450 -18.14 30.61 -9.17
N VAL A 451 -17.82 31.21 -8.02
CA VAL A 451 -17.36 30.48 -6.85
C VAL A 451 -18.58 30.02 -6.06
N LEU A 452 -18.71 28.72 -5.82
CA LEU A 452 -19.68 28.18 -4.87
C LEU A 452 -19.12 28.31 -3.45
N TYR A 453 -19.66 29.26 -2.70
CA TYR A 453 -19.39 29.42 -1.28
C TYR A 453 -20.35 28.53 -0.48
N ILE A 454 -19.81 27.64 0.33
CA ILE A 454 -20.57 26.74 1.21
C ILE A 454 -20.40 27.24 2.65
N PRO A 455 -21.39 27.93 3.24
CA PRO A 455 -21.29 28.39 4.63
C PRO A 455 -21.05 27.23 5.61
N ALA A 456 -20.59 27.56 6.82
CA ALA A 456 -20.37 26.57 7.86
C ALA A 456 -21.66 25.76 8.12
N GLY A 457 -21.52 24.44 8.23
CA GLY A 457 -22.66 23.54 8.37
C GLY A 457 -22.28 22.09 8.11
N THR A 458 -23.27 21.21 8.29
CA THR A 458 -23.18 19.81 7.89
C THR A 458 -24.24 19.51 6.85
N TYR A 459 -23.81 19.29 5.62
CA TYR A 459 -24.67 19.04 4.48
C TYR A 459 -24.79 17.55 4.25
N MET A 460 -25.99 17.00 4.47
CA MET A 460 -26.23 15.57 4.37
C MET A 460 -26.36 15.16 2.91
N ILE A 461 -25.63 14.12 2.49
CA ILE A 461 -25.60 13.62 1.11
C ILE A 461 -26.04 12.16 1.10
N SER A 462 -27.21 11.87 0.54
CA SER A 462 -27.81 10.51 0.51
C SER A 462 -27.47 9.69 -0.74
N ALA A 463 -26.95 10.35 -1.78
CA ALA A 463 -26.59 9.74 -3.06
C ALA A 463 -25.39 10.49 -3.70
N PRO A 464 -24.65 9.85 -4.63
CA PRO A 464 -23.51 10.45 -5.31
C PRO A 464 -23.81 11.82 -5.93
N ILE A 465 -22.89 12.78 -5.75
CA ILE A 465 -22.90 14.07 -6.43
C ILE A 465 -21.65 14.26 -7.30
N LEU A 466 -21.82 14.96 -8.41
CA LEU A 466 -20.76 15.35 -9.34
C LEU A 466 -20.35 16.80 -9.09
N VAL A 467 -19.06 17.02 -8.85
CA VAL A 467 -18.39 18.31 -9.00
C VAL A 467 -17.95 18.42 -10.47
N PRO A 468 -18.64 19.23 -11.30
CA PRO A 468 -18.34 19.32 -12.72
C PRO A 468 -17.02 20.05 -12.99
N VAL A 469 -16.48 19.88 -14.19
CA VAL A 469 -15.36 20.71 -14.68
C VAL A 469 -15.70 22.21 -14.61
N ASN A 470 -14.69 23.03 -14.34
CA ASN A 470 -14.77 24.48 -14.07
C ASN A 470 -15.39 24.86 -12.72
N SER A 471 -15.46 23.92 -11.77
CA SER A 471 -15.93 24.20 -10.41
C SER A 471 -14.88 24.93 -9.56
N ARG A 472 -15.37 25.83 -8.71
CA ARG A 472 -14.61 26.51 -7.65
C ARG A 472 -15.44 26.48 -6.39
N VAL A 473 -14.98 25.80 -5.36
CA VAL A 473 -15.76 25.53 -4.14
C VAL A 473 -14.95 25.96 -2.93
N VAL A 474 -15.53 26.79 -2.08
CA VAL A 474 -14.90 27.31 -0.85
C VAL A 474 -15.86 27.11 0.31
N GLY A 475 -15.43 26.39 1.33
CA GLY A 475 -16.16 26.28 2.60
C GLY A 475 -15.79 27.37 3.62
N GLU A 476 -16.56 27.45 4.70
CA GLU A 476 -16.37 28.34 5.85
C GLU A 476 -16.26 27.49 7.12
N ALA A 477 -15.18 27.68 7.90
CA ALA A 477 -14.88 26.85 9.07
C ALA A 477 -14.95 25.34 8.75
N TRP A 478 -14.33 24.94 7.63
CA TRP A 478 -14.33 23.56 7.13
C TRP A 478 -15.74 22.96 6.99
N SER A 479 -16.52 23.47 6.05
CA SER A 479 -17.89 23.00 5.77
C SER A 479 -17.93 21.49 5.56
N GLN A 480 -18.83 20.80 6.26
CA GLN A 480 -18.84 19.34 6.32
C GLN A 480 -19.82 18.76 5.30
N LEU A 481 -19.33 17.91 4.41
CA LEU A 481 -20.10 17.13 3.45
C LEU A 481 -20.20 15.69 3.97
N MET A 482 -21.41 15.28 4.40
CA MET A 482 -21.61 14.06 5.19
C MET A 482 -22.42 13.02 4.42
N ALA A 483 -21.78 11.90 4.05
CA ALA A 483 -22.46 10.76 3.45
C ALA A 483 -23.40 10.08 4.46
N TYR A 484 -24.59 9.67 3.99
CA TYR A 484 -25.49 8.81 4.74
C TYR A 484 -26.41 7.99 3.82
N GLY A 485 -27.12 7.03 4.39
CA GLY A 485 -28.18 6.30 3.68
C GLY A 485 -27.69 5.12 2.85
N SER A 486 -28.64 4.43 2.22
CA SER A 486 -28.41 3.09 1.63
C SER A 486 -27.57 3.09 0.35
N ALA A 487 -27.35 4.25 -0.30
CA ALA A 487 -26.55 4.33 -1.52
C ALA A 487 -25.09 3.90 -1.30
N PHE A 488 -24.59 4.04 -0.07
CA PHE A 488 -23.20 3.75 0.30
C PHE A 488 -23.07 2.51 1.21
N ALA A 489 -24.14 1.72 1.37
CA ALA A 489 -24.19 0.64 2.36
C ALA A 489 -23.70 -0.73 1.83
N ASP A 490 -23.52 -0.90 0.51
CA ASP A 490 -23.14 -2.17 -0.10
C ASP A 490 -21.64 -2.21 -0.44
N GLU A 491 -20.86 -2.94 0.36
CA GLU A 491 -19.43 -3.16 0.14
C GLU A 491 -19.12 -3.77 -1.24
N GLY A 492 -20.01 -4.65 -1.74
CA GLY A 492 -19.85 -5.29 -3.04
C GLY A 492 -20.15 -4.36 -4.22
N LYS A 493 -20.67 -3.16 -3.95
CA LYS A 493 -21.02 -2.14 -4.96
C LYS A 493 -20.64 -0.74 -4.46
N PRO A 494 -19.33 -0.48 -4.26
CA PRO A 494 -18.91 0.78 -3.69
C PRO A 494 -19.32 1.97 -4.57
N GLN A 495 -19.72 3.07 -3.92
CA GLN A 495 -20.21 4.29 -4.57
C GLN A 495 -19.49 5.53 -4.03
N PRO A 496 -19.06 6.46 -4.90
CA PRO A 496 -18.51 7.74 -4.47
C PRO A 496 -19.60 8.68 -3.97
N MET A 497 -19.43 9.27 -2.78
CA MET A 497 -20.23 10.40 -2.33
C MET A 497 -20.00 11.60 -3.26
N ILE A 498 -18.73 11.92 -3.52
CA ILE A 498 -18.34 13.00 -4.44
C ILE A 498 -17.50 12.44 -5.56
N THR A 499 -17.89 12.77 -6.78
CA THR A 499 -17.09 12.55 -7.99
C THR A 499 -16.61 13.89 -8.51
N VAL A 500 -15.30 14.09 -8.64
CA VAL A 500 -14.70 15.30 -9.21
C VAL A 500 -14.31 15.07 -10.66
N GLY A 501 -15.12 15.62 -11.56
CA GLY A 501 -15.07 15.35 -12.99
C GLY A 501 -15.39 13.89 -13.35
N GLN A 502 -15.56 13.64 -14.63
CA GLN A 502 -15.80 12.34 -15.24
C GLN A 502 -14.67 11.94 -16.22
N GLY A 503 -13.52 12.61 -16.14
CA GLY A 503 -12.35 12.38 -17.01
C GLY A 503 -12.00 13.56 -17.93
N GLU A 504 -12.74 14.67 -17.83
CA GLU A 504 -12.52 15.88 -18.61
C GLU A 504 -11.24 16.61 -18.17
N THR A 505 -10.72 17.46 -19.06
CA THR A 505 -9.64 18.40 -18.77
C THR A 505 -10.21 19.78 -18.48
N GLY A 506 -9.80 20.42 -17.38
CA GLY A 506 -10.22 21.78 -17.04
C GLY A 506 -9.72 22.24 -15.67
N THR A 507 -10.59 22.94 -14.93
CA THR A 507 -10.33 23.45 -13.57
C THR A 507 -11.26 22.81 -12.55
N ALA A 508 -10.78 22.51 -11.35
CA ALA A 508 -11.59 22.13 -10.20
C ALA A 508 -10.81 22.49 -8.92
N GLU A 509 -11.22 23.56 -8.25
CA GLU A 509 -10.54 24.11 -7.08
C GLU A 509 -11.44 23.91 -5.85
N LEU A 510 -11.03 23.09 -4.87
CA LEU A 510 -11.79 22.81 -3.63
C LEU A 510 -11.00 23.30 -2.41
N GLN A 511 -11.66 24.02 -1.51
CA GLN A 511 -11.00 24.64 -0.35
C GLN A 511 -11.85 24.61 0.91
N ASN A 512 -11.20 24.44 2.08
CA ASN A 512 -11.84 24.57 3.40
C ASN A 512 -13.07 23.64 3.55
N LEU A 513 -12.92 22.34 3.25
CA LEU A 513 -13.99 21.34 3.32
C LEU A 513 -13.60 20.17 4.22
N ILE A 514 -14.60 19.53 4.83
CA ILE A 514 -14.46 18.22 5.45
C ILE A 514 -15.37 17.21 4.74
N PHE A 515 -14.82 16.09 4.31
CA PHE A 515 -15.58 14.93 3.83
C PHE A 515 -15.74 13.93 4.97
N THR A 516 -16.98 13.55 5.29
CA THR A 516 -17.29 12.71 6.46
C THR A 516 -18.48 11.79 6.18
N SER A 517 -18.86 10.97 7.17
CA SER A 517 -19.90 9.96 7.07
C SER A 517 -20.68 9.82 8.37
N ARG A 518 -21.93 9.35 8.25
CA ARG A 518 -22.76 8.96 9.40
C ARG A 518 -23.01 7.45 9.43
N GLY A 519 -22.50 6.79 10.46
CA GLY A 519 -22.72 5.38 10.75
C GLY A 519 -22.05 4.42 9.77
N ALA A 520 -22.58 3.20 9.69
CA ALA A 520 -21.99 2.12 8.89
C ALA A 520 -22.34 2.24 7.40
N LEU A 521 -21.33 2.51 6.57
CA LEU A 521 -21.46 2.68 5.12
C LEU A 521 -20.34 1.96 4.37
N PRO A 522 -20.21 0.61 4.47
CA PRO A 522 -19.04 -0.12 3.97
C PRO A 522 -18.78 -0.01 2.46
N GLY A 523 -19.76 0.45 1.67
CA GLY A 523 -19.60 0.77 0.24
C GLY A 523 -19.18 2.21 -0.05
N LEU A 524 -18.93 3.04 0.97
CA LEU A 524 -18.64 4.46 0.77
C LEU A 524 -17.24 4.70 0.21
N VAL A 525 -17.18 5.40 -0.92
CA VAL A 525 -15.98 6.14 -1.35
C VAL A 525 -16.24 7.62 -1.06
N LEU A 526 -15.44 8.30 -0.23
CA LEU A 526 -15.73 9.70 0.12
C LEU A 526 -15.54 10.63 -1.07
N VAL A 527 -14.38 10.57 -1.72
CA VAL A 527 -14.07 11.36 -2.91
C VAL A 527 -13.43 10.48 -3.98
N GLN A 528 -14.01 10.46 -5.17
CA GLN A 528 -13.40 9.95 -6.39
C GLN A 528 -12.98 11.12 -7.28
N TRP A 529 -11.72 11.11 -7.71
CA TRP A 529 -11.10 12.17 -8.49
C TRP A 529 -10.74 11.65 -9.88
N ASN A 530 -11.42 12.18 -10.90
CA ASN A 530 -11.23 11.76 -12.30
C ASN A 530 -10.69 12.87 -13.20
N ILE A 531 -10.79 14.13 -12.76
CA ILE A 531 -10.49 15.30 -13.59
C ILE A 531 -9.00 15.42 -13.92
N LYS A 532 -8.71 16.01 -15.08
CA LYS A 532 -7.38 16.41 -15.53
C LYS A 532 -7.21 17.92 -15.48
N ALA A 533 -6.04 18.37 -15.05
CA ALA A 533 -5.69 19.78 -15.06
C ALA A 533 -5.49 20.29 -16.49
N GLU A 534 -6.09 21.43 -16.82
CA GLU A 534 -5.73 22.19 -18.02
C GLU A 534 -4.31 22.78 -17.89
N LYS A 535 -3.95 23.19 -16.66
CA LYS A 535 -2.66 23.76 -16.27
C LYS A 535 -2.23 23.18 -14.92
N LYS A 536 -0.93 23.07 -14.65
CA LYS A 536 -0.42 22.61 -13.35
C LYS A 536 -1.05 23.43 -12.21
N GLY A 537 -1.58 22.75 -11.20
CA GLY A 537 -2.30 23.38 -10.08
C GLY A 537 -3.69 23.95 -10.40
N SER A 538 -4.25 23.77 -11.61
CA SER A 538 -5.64 24.18 -11.92
C SER A 538 -6.70 23.21 -11.43
N VAL A 539 -6.31 22.02 -10.99
CA VAL A 539 -7.18 21.07 -10.30
C VAL A 539 -6.50 20.66 -8.99
N GLY A 540 -7.22 20.72 -7.88
CA GLY A 540 -6.62 20.45 -6.58
C GLY A 540 -7.53 20.70 -5.39
N MET A 541 -6.98 20.40 -4.22
CA MET A 541 -7.63 20.55 -2.92
C MET A 541 -6.65 21.21 -1.94
N TRP A 542 -7.13 22.22 -1.20
CA TRP A 542 -6.34 22.96 -0.19
C TRP A 542 -7.13 23.08 1.11
N ASP A 543 -6.53 22.76 2.26
CA ASP A 543 -7.23 22.74 3.55
C ASP A 543 -8.54 21.92 3.48
N CYS A 544 -8.46 20.76 2.82
CA CYS A 544 -9.57 19.85 2.66
C CYS A 544 -9.23 18.54 3.37
N HIS A 545 -10.06 18.12 4.32
CA HIS A 545 -9.77 16.99 5.18
C HIS A 545 -10.85 15.91 5.07
N PHE A 546 -10.50 14.67 5.37
CA PHE A 546 -11.42 13.56 5.53
C PHE A 546 -11.41 13.19 7.00
N ARG A 547 -12.60 13.18 7.61
CA ARG A 547 -12.79 12.81 9.01
C ARG A 547 -13.86 11.75 9.12
N VAL A 548 -13.48 10.51 9.38
CA VAL A 548 -14.40 9.38 9.52
C VAL A 548 -14.60 9.07 11.00
N GLY A 549 -15.76 9.47 11.54
CA GLY A 549 -16.10 9.35 12.95
C GLY A 549 -15.25 10.22 13.89
N GLY A 550 -15.23 9.89 15.18
CA GLY A 550 -14.52 10.66 16.20
C GLY A 550 -15.03 12.09 16.41
N ALA A 551 -16.27 12.36 16.00
CA ALA A 551 -16.88 13.69 16.04
C ALA A 551 -18.40 13.61 16.22
N ALA A 552 -18.99 14.62 16.85
CA ALA A 552 -20.43 14.73 17.03
C ALA A 552 -21.20 14.63 15.69
N GLY A 553 -22.34 13.92 15.71
CA GLY A 553 -23.22 13.75 14.56
C GLY A 553 -22.83 12.64 13.57
N THR A 554 -21.65 12.05 13.71
CA THR A 554 -21.18 10.92 12.87
C THR A 554 -21.80 9.58 13.28
N SER A 555 -22.35 9.46 14.48
CA SER A 555 -22.78 8.16 15.07
C SER A 555 -21.65 7.11 15.10
N LEU A 556 -20.42 7.58 15.19
CA LEU A 556 -19.17 6.83 15.26
C LEU A 556 -18.29 7.47 16.35
N THR A 557 -18.88 7.73 17.52
CA THR A 557 -18.22 8.37 18.68
C THR A 557 -17.83 7.33 19.72
N HIS A 558 -17.26 7.75 20.86
CA HIS A 558 -16.98 6.84 21.98
C HIS A 558 -18.23 6.06 22.43
N ALA A 559 -19.42 6.67 22.34
CA ALA A 559 -20.66 6.03 22.74
C ALA A 559 -21.05 4.86 21.82
N GLU A 560 -20.78 4.96 20.51
CA GLU A 560 -21.11 3.91 19.56
C GLU A 560 -19.98 2.92 19.35
N CYS A 561 -18.74 3.40 19.29
CA CYS A 561 -17.58 2.62 18.84
C CYS A 561 -16.45 2.60 19.88
N PRO A 562 -16.72 2.22 21.14
CA PRO A 562 -15.67 2.17 22.15
C PRO A 562 -14.60 1.14 21.77
N LYS A 563 -13.35 1.40 22.17
CA LYS A 563 -12.26 0.43 22.00
C LYS A 563 -12.46 -0.86 22.80
N LEU A 564 -11.69 -1.89 22.47
CA LEU A 564 -11.54 -3.12 23.27
C LEU A 564 -12.87 -3.87 23.51
N THR A 565 -13.81 -3.79 22.58
CA THR A 565 -15.10 -4.52 22.66
C THR A 565 -14.97 -6.03 22.45
N GLY A 566 -13.76 -6.51 22.12
CA GLY A 566 -13.47 -7.92 21.92
C GLY A 566 -13.85 -8.47 20.54
N GLY A 567 -14.25 -7.63 19.59
CA GLY A 567 -14.50 -8.00 18.19
C GLY A 567 -15.04 -6.83 17.36
N VAL A 568 -15.13 -7.02 16.04
CA VAL A 568 -15.63 -5.99 15.13
C VAL A 568 -17.10 -5.66 15.42
N GLN A 569 -17.38 -4.38 15.64
CA GLN A 569 -18.74 -3.86 15.74
C GLN A 569 -19.23 -3.45 14.35
N SER A 570 -20.25 -4.12 13.82
CA SER A 570 -20.76 -3.87 12.46
C SER A 570 -21.23 -2.43 12.23
N LYS A 571 -21.76 -1.78 13.26
CA LYS A 571 -22.16 -0.36 13.22
C LYS A 571 -21.00 0.63 13.08
N CYS A 572 -19.76 0.17 13.30
CA CYS A 572 -18.53 0.97 13.21
C CYS A 572 -17.77 0.75 11.89
N ILE A 573 -18.35 0.01 10.93
CA ILE A 573 -17.77 -0.20 9.59
C ILE A 573 -18.17 0.96 8.67
N ALA A 574 -17.32 1.98 8.64
CA ALA A 574 -17.68 3.32 8.19
C ALA A 574 -17.46 3.57 6.68
N GLY A 575 -16.63 2.78 5.99
CA GLY A 575 -16.47 2.91 4.54
C GLY A 575 -15.29 2.20 3.90
N SER A 576 -15.13 2.44 2.59
CA SER A 576 -14.23 1.72 1.70
C SER A 576 -12.97 2.52 1.34
N ILE A 577 -13.09 3.70 0.74
CA ILE A 577 -11.93 4.52 0.29
C ILE A 577 -12.16 6.00 0.63
N MET A 578 -11.17 6.69 1.20
CA MET A 578 -11.31 8.12 1.46
C MET A 578 -11.10 8.91 0.18
N LEU A 579 -9.94 8.70 -0.48
CA LEU A 579 -9.62 9.37 -1.74
C LEU A 579 -9.19 8.35 -2.80
N LEU A 580 -9.94 8.32 -3.91
CA LEU A 580 -9.63 7.51 -5.08
C LEU A 580 -9.24 8.43 -6.25
N ILE A 581 -7.96 8.44 -6.63
CA ILE A 581 -7.49 9.08 -7.86
C ILE A 581 -7.50 8.04 -8.98
N THR A 582 -8.30 8.27 -10.03
CA THR A 582 -8.43 7.30 -11.12
C THR A 582 -7.42 7.50 -12.23
N GLY A 583 -7.25 6.46 -13.06
CA GLY A 583 -6.07 6.24 -13.92
C GLY A 583 -5.52 7.43 -14.71
N ALA A 584 -6.38 8.27 -15.29
CA ALA A 584 -5.94 9.38 -16.12
C ALA A 584 -5.98 10.74 -15.41
N ALA A 585 -6.37 10.78 -14.13
CA ALA A 585 -6.52 12.01 -13.37
C ALA A 585 -5.18 12.56 -12.87
N ASN A 586 -5.14 13.86 -12.58
CA ASN A 586 -3.98 14.51 -11.98
C ASN A 586 -4.44 15.66 -11.06
N GLY A 587 -3.53 16.28 -10.32
CA GLY A 587 -3.91 17.36 -9.40
C GLY A 587 -2.90 17.68 -8.30
N TYR A 588 -3.20 18.73 -7.56
CA TYR A 588 -2.39 19.27 -6.47
C TYR A 588 -3.17 19.19 -5.14
N PHE A 589 -2.68 18.43 -4.17
CA PHE A 589 -3.33 18.14 -2.90
C PHE A 589 -2.45 18.67 -1.78
N GLU A 590 -2.92 19.70 -1.07
CA GLU A 590 -2.13 20.42 -0.06
C GLU A 590 -2.87 20.51 1.27
N ASN A 591 -2.15 20.22 2.35
CA ASN A 591 -2.70 20.12 3.71
C ASN A 591 -3.97 19.24 3.74
N VAL A 592 -3.89 18.07 3.10
CA VAL A 592 -4.98 17.08 3.08
C VAL A 592 -4.73 16.06 4.16
N TRP A 593 -5.66 15.95 5.11
CA TRP A 593 -5.60 14.98 6.19
C TRP A 593 -6.71 13.96 6.03
N ALA A 594 -6.37 12.70 5.80
CA ALA A 594 -7.28 11.59 5.61
C ALA A 594 -7.31 10.70 6.87
N TRP A 595 -8.20 11.02 7.80
CA TRP A 595 -8.20 10.44 9.15
C TRP A 595 -9.41 9.56 9.42
N VAL A 596 -9.16 8.31 9.81
CA VAL A 596 -10.14 7.48 10.51
C VAL A 596 -10.00 7.77 12.00
N GLY A 597 -11.09 8.06 12.69
CA GLY A 597 -11.03 8.44 14.10
C GLY A 597 -10.42 7.36 14.98
N ASP A 598 -9.23 7.62 15.52
CA ASP A 598 -8.61 6.79 16.55
C ASP A 598 -9.09 7.17 17.96
N HIS A 599 -9.61 8.39 18.11
CA HIS A 599 -10.26 8.89 19.32
C HIS A 599 -11.41 9.85 19.00
N ASP A 600 -12.26 10.11 20.00
CA ASP A 600 -13.39 11.02 19.93
C ASP A 600 -12.98 12.44 20.37
N ILE A 601 -12.94 13.37 19.41
CA ILE A 601 -12.51 14.76 19.62
C ILE A 601 -13.48 15.51 20.54
N ASP A 602 -14.76 15.16 20.54
CA ASP A 602 -15.78 15.79 21.38
C ASP A 602 -15.93 15.10 22.75
N TYR A 603 -15.08 14.11 23.08
CA TYR A 603 -15.04 13.50 24.40
C TYR A 603 -14.54 14.51 25.46
N PRO A 604 -15.10 14.53 26.69
CA PRO A 604 -14.77 15.57 27.68
C PRO A 604 -13.31 15.64 28.12
N SER A 605 -12.55 14.54 28.00
CA SER A 605 -11.11 14.46 28.27
C SER A 605 -10.37 13.93 27.04
N GLN A 606 -9.11 14.33 26.82
CA GLN A 606 -8.24 13.66 25.83
C GLN A 606 -7.27 12.75 26.56
N ASP A 607 -7.83 11.69 27.13
CA ASP A 607 -7.07 10.60 27.74
C ASP A 607 -7.33 9.29 26.96
N MET A 608 -6.79 8.18 27.48
CA MET A 608 -6.95 6.86 26.87
C MET A 608 -8.42 6.41 26.74
N ASP A 609 -9.36 6.99 27.48
CA ASP A 609 -10.78 6.63 27.39
C ASP A 609 -11.43 7.22 26.13
N SER A 610 -10.87 8.29 25.57
CA SER A 610 -11.38 8.88 24.31
C SER A 610 -11.18 8.00 23.07
N GLN A 611 -10.32 6.98 23.14
CA GLN A 611 -9.99 6.10 22.00
C GLN A 611 -11.16 5.22 21.53
N ILE A 612 -11.26 5.00 20.21
CA ILE A 612 -12.40 4.34 19.54
C ILE A 612 -11.98 3.38 18.43
N ASP A 613 -12.82 2.37 18.15
CA ASP A 613 -12.63 1.40 17.07
C ASP A 613 -13.52 1.75 15.87
N ILE A 614 -12.97 2.44 14.86
CA ILE A 614 -13.64 2.69 13.57
C ILE A 614 -12.95 1.89 12.47
N PHE A 615 -13.74 1.17 11.67
CA PHE A 615 -13.23 0.38 10.56
C PHE A 615 -13.51 1.10 9.25
N PHE A 616 -12.45 1.57 8.59
CA PHE A 616 -12.51 2.13 7.24
C PHE A 616 -11.41 1.46 6.41
N ALA A 617 -11.74 0.94 5.23
CA ALA A 617 -10.87 -0.06 4.61
C ALA A 617 -9.54 0.53 4.09
N ARG A 618 -9.59 1.68 3.41
CA ARG A 618 -8.47 2.25 2.65
C ARG A 618 -8.42 3.76 2.81
N GLY A 619 -7.21 4.30 2.90
CA GLY A 619 -6.96 5.73 2.91
C GLY A 619 -7.02 6.31 1.49
N ILE A 620 -5.85 6.50 0.90
CA ILE A 620 -5.64 7.15 -0.40
C ILE A 620 -5.14 6.13 -1.43
N LEU A 621 -5.93 5.91 -2.48
CA LEU A 621 -5.58 5.08 -3.64
C LEU A 621 -5.30 5.95 -4.86
N ILE A 622 -4.10 5.84 -5.42
CA ILE A 622 -3.61 6.61 -6.57
C ILE A 622 -3.39 5.67 -7.74
N GLN A 623 -4.11 5.88 -8.84
CA GLN A 623 -4.04 5.01 -10.01
C GLN A 623 -3.58 5.77 -11.27
N GLY A 624 -2.74 5.10 -12.07
CA GLY A 624 -2.46 5.43 -13.47
C GLY A 624 -1.52 6.62 -13.74
N ASP A 625 -1.39 6.97 -15.02
CA ASP A 625 -0.34 7.85 -15.56
C ASP A 625 -0.83 9.24 -15.96
N GLY A 626 -1.93 9.70 -15.36
CA GLY A 626 -2.69 10.91 -15.73
C GLY A 626 -1.95 12.25 -15.79
N GLY A 627 -0.67 12.32 -15.43
CA GLY A 627 0.15 13.52 -15.47
C GLY A 627 0.90 13.74 -14.16
N GLY A 628 1.15 14.99 -13.80
CA GLY A 628 1.83 15.35 -12.55
C GLY A 628 0.85 15.35 -11.37
N LEU A 629 1.17 14.60 -10.33
CA LEU A 629 0.44 14.58 -9.06
C LEU A 629 1.35 15.14 -7.96
N TRP A 630 0.82 16.05 -7.14
CA TRP A 630 1.54 16.62 -5.99
C TRP A 630 0.74 16.41 -4.71
N PHE A 631 1.35 15.74 -3.73
CA PHE A 631 0.81 15.53 -2.38
C PHE A 631 1.72 16.27 -1.39
N ARG A 632 1.27 17.41 -0.88
CA ARG A 632 2.10 18.38 -0.15
C ARG A 632 1.57 18.53 1.27
N GLY A 633 2.34 18.03 2.26
CA GLY A 633 1.92 17.95 3.65
C GLY A 633 0.64 17.15 3.83
N THR A 634 0.55 15.97 3.21
CA THR A 634 -0.62 15.10 3.32
C THR A 634 -0.42 14.01 4.36
N ALA A 635 -1.46 13.68 5.10
CA ALA A 635 -1.45 12.55 6.04
C ALA A 635 -2.62 11.61 5.74
N SER A 636 -2.41 10.31 5.90
CA SER A 636 -3.47 9.30 5.85
C SER A 636 -3.26 8.31 6.97
N GLU A 637 -4.26 8.09 7.81
CA GLU A 637 -4.08 7.39 9.07
C GLU A 637 -5.22 6.43 9.39
N HIS A 638 -4.85 5.34 10.06
CA HIS A 638 -5.73 4.37 10.71
C HIS A 638 -6.72 3.63 9.80
N SER A 639 -6.48 3.64 8.48
CA SER A 639 -7.20 2.74 7.56
C SER A 639 -6.75 1.30 7.75
N VAL A 640 -7.66 0.34 7.58
CA VAL A 640 -7.44 -1.08 7.91
C VAL A 640 -6.43 -1.76 6.97
N MET A 641 -6.44 -1.48 5.68
CA MET A 641 -5.57 -2.17 4.71
C MET A 641 -4.33 -1.37 4.35
N TYR A 642 -4.48 -0.08 4.06
CA TYR A 642 -3.37 0.79 3.73
C TYR A 642 -3.73 2.27 3.87
N GLN A 643 -2.71 3.08 4.13
CA GLN A 643 -2.82 4.53 4.16
C GLN A 643 -2.62 5.14 2.77
N TYR A 644 -1.54 4.75 2.07
CA TYR A 644 -1.30 5.13 0.67
C TYR A 644 -1.05 3.89 -0.19
N ASN A 645 -1.66 3.86 -1.39
CA ASN A 645 -1.38 2.84 -2.40
C ASN A 645 -1.30 3.47 -3.79
N LEU A 646 -0.14 3.36 -4.44
CA LEU A 646 0.13 3.85 -5.78
C LEU A 646 0.18 2.65 -6.73
N VAL A 647 -0.73 2.61 -7.71
CA VAL A 647 -0.90 1.46 -8.61
C VAL A 647 -0.86 1.91 -10.06
N ASN A 648 0.08 1.38 -10.84
CA ASN A 648 0.32 1.84 -12.21
C ASN A 648 0.57 3.36 -12.29
N ALA A 649 1.06 3.96 -11.20
CA ALA A 649 1.16 5.40 -11.07
C ALA A 649 2.42 5.92 -11.76
N SER A 650 2.37 7.12 -12.35
CA SER A 650 3.61 7.78 -12.76
C SER A 650 3.62 9.29 -12.57
N ASN A 651 4.82 9.82 -12.31
CA ASN A 651 5.06 11.25 -12.07
C ASN A 651 4.28 11.76 -10.86
N VAL A 652 4.57 11.15 -9.72
CA VAL A 652 3.98 11.52 -8.42
C VAL A 652 5.06 12.15 -7.56
N TYR A 653 4.78 13.33 -7.01
CA TYR A 653 5.61 14.00 -6.02
C TYR A 653 4.88 14.08 -4.68
N MET A 654 5.54 13.68 -3.60
CA MET A 654 4.97 13.68 -2.25
C MET A 654 5.96 14.34 -1.27
N SER A 655 5.53 15.29 -0.44
CA SER A 655 6.42 15.95 0.53
C SER A 655 5.68 16.74 1.63
N ILE A 656 5.88 16.46 2.92
CA ILE A 656 6.07 15.09 3.41
C ILE A 656 4.74 14.34 3.30
N ILE A 657 4.81 13.01 3.42
CA ILE A 657 3.65 12.20 3.78
C ILE A 657 3.77 11.69 5.20
N GLN A 658 2.64 11.52 5.88
CA GLN A 658 2.62 10.87 7.19
C GLN A 658 1.54 9.79 7.27
N THR A 659 1.83 8.71 8.02
CA THR A 659 0.89 7.61 8.25
C THR A 659 0.97 7.03 9.66
N GLU A 660 -0.17 6.54 10.16
CA GLU A 660 -0.25 5.68 11.33
C GLU A 660 -1.12 4.44 11.08
N SER A 661 -0.72 3.30 11.66
CA SER A 661 -1.55 2.09 11.70
C SER A 661 -2.71 2.24 12.71
N PRO A 662 -3.88 1.63 12.48
CA PRO A 662 -4.98 1.67 13.43
C PRO A 662 -4.64 0.95 14.75
N TYR A 663 -4.94 1.57 15.88
CA TYR A 663 -4.44 1.13 17.19
C TYR A 663 -4.94 -0.25 17.64
N PHE A 664 -6.10 -0.68 17.12
CA PHE A 664 -6.70 -1.99 17.41
C PHE A 664 -6.03 -3.16 16.67
N GLN A 665 -5.21 -2.90 15.64
CA GLN A 665 -4.49 -3.95 14.93
C GLN A 665 -3.36 -4.54 15.79
N GLY A 666 -2.84 -5.70 15.38
CA GLY A 666 -1.87 -6.45 16.19
C GLY A 666 -2.54 -7.40 17.19
N SER A 667 -3.79 -7.83 16.93
CA SER A 667 -4.40 -9.00 17.58
C SER A 667 -4.99 -10.01 16.58
N PRO A 668 -5.21 -11.28 16.97
CA PRO A 668 -5.84 -12.29 16.11
C PRO A 668 -7.21 -11.90 15.56
N LYS A 669 -7.96 -11.04 16.27
CA LYS A 669 -9.31 -10.62 15.91
C LYS A 669 -9.34 -9.41 14.97
N PHE A 670 -8.25 -8.66 14.93
CA PHE A 670 -8.16 -7.39 14.22
C PHE A 670 -6.94 -7.41 13.29
N GLN A 671 -6.99 -8.31 12.31
CA GLN A 671 -6.00 -8.41 11.24
C GLN A 671 -6.57 -7.85 9.94
N ALA A 672 -5.78 -7.08 9.20
CA ALA A 672 -6.13 -6.70 7.84
C ALA A 672 -6.33 -7.98 6.98
N PRO A 673 -7.36 -8.06 6.12
CA PRO A 673 -8.28 -7.01 5.71
C PRO A 673 -9.56 -6.93 6.56
N THR A 674 -9.70 -7.74 7.61
CA THR A 674 -10.94 -7.84 8.43
C THR A 674 -11.35 -6.46 8.96
N PRO A 675 -12.64 -6.07 8.85
CA PRO A 675 -13.81 -6.87 8.46
C PRO A 675 -14.15 -6.88 6.97
N PHE A 676 -13.31 -6.32 6.12
CA PHE A 676 -13.61 -6.13 4.71
C PHE A 676 -13.27 -7.34 3.87
N ARG A 677 -14.00 -7.51 2.77
CA ARG A 677 -13.66 -8.43 1.68
C ARG A 677 -12.43 -7.88 0.94
N SER A 678 -11.51 -8.77 0.57
CA SER A 678 -10.32 -8.46 -0.21
C SER A 678 -9.93 -9.67 -1.06
N PRO A 679 -9.37 -9.49 -2.28
CA PRO A 679 -9.21 -8.21 -2.99
C PRO A 679 -10.54 -7.74 -3.63
N LEU A 680 -10.84 -6.44 -3.54
CA LEU A 680 -11.99 -5.81 -4.21
C LEU A 680 -11.57 -4.77 -5.25
N TRP A 681 -10.41 -4.15 -5.08
CA TRP A 681 -9.90 -3.08 -5.93
C TRP A 681 -8.55 -3.46 -6.56
N VAL A 682 -8.29 -2.88 -7.72
CA VAL A 682 -7.01 -3.06 -8.43
C VAL A 682 -5.88 -2.54 -7.54
N GLY A 683 -4.94 -3.44 -7.22
CA GLY A 683 -3.79 -3.16 -6.36
C GLY A 683 -4.06 -3.33 -4.87
N ASP A 684 -5.22 -3.83 -4.44
CA ASP A 684 -5.39 -4.19 -3.03
C ASP A 684 -4.34 -5.23 -2.60
N PRO A 685 -3.70 -5.05 -1.43
CA PRO A 685 -2.78 -6.04 -0.90
C PRO A 685 -3.52 -7.33 -0.52
N LEU A 686 -2.85 -8.45 -0.76
CA LEU A 686 -3.24 -9.75 -0.21
C LEU A 686 -2.59 -9.93 1.17
N PHE A 687 -3.37 -10.39 2.13
CA PHE A 687 -2.96 -10.60 3.53
C PHE A 687 -2.95 -12.10 3.91
N ASP A 688 -2.86 -12.99 2.93
CA ASP A 688 -2.74 -14.43 3.10
C ASP A 688 -1.28 -14.92 3.05
N MET A 689 -0.32 -14.00 2.85
CA MET A 689 1.09 -14.32 2.62
C MET A 689 1.95 -14.49 3.90
N CYS A 690 1.40 -14.30 5.10
CA CYS A 690 2.20 -14.12 6.33
C CYS A 690 2.46 -15.38 7.18
N GLY A 691 2.21 -16.59 6.66
CA GLY A 691 2.47 -17.81 7.45
C GLY A 691 1.70 -17.83 8.78
N ALA A 692 2.34 -18.19 9.91
CA ALA A 692 1.69 -18.14 11.24
C ALA A 692 1.93 -16.85 12.04
N ASP A 693 2.83 -15.95 11.61
CA ASP A 693 2.97 -14.59 12.19
C ASP A 693 1.91 -13.65 11.62
N THR A 694 0.66 -14.12 11.65
CA THR A 694 -0.47 -13.47 10.98
C THR A 694 -0.75 -12.08 11.55
N VAL A 695 -0.57 -11.89 12.86
CA VAL A 695 -1.08 -10.73 13.57
C VAL A 695 -0.28 -9.44 13.32
N ASP A 696 1.05 -9.51 13.38
CA ASP A 696 1.91 -8.34 13.19
C ASP A 696 2.21 -8.07 11.71
N CYS A 697 2.00 -9.08 10.85
CA CYS A 697 2.26 -9.04 9.41
C CYS A 697 1.01 -8.66 8.60
N ASN A 698 -0.18 -9.09 9.04
CA ASN A 698 -1.48 -8.68 8.49
C ASN A 698 -1.98 -7.41 9.18
N ALA A 699 -1.19 -6.36 9.06
CA ALA A 699 -1.50 -5.02 9.52
C ALA A 699 -1.49 -4.05 8.34
N ALA A 700 -2.05 -2.86 8.53
CA ALA A 700 -2.20 -1.87 7.49
C ALA A 700 -0.86 -1.40 6.93
N TRP A 701 -0.72 -1.35 5.61
CA TRP A 701 0.48 -0.78 4.99
C TRP A 701 0.49 0.75 5.12
N SER A 702 1.63 1.33 5.47
CA SER A 702 1.82 2.78 5.38
C SER A 702 1.82 3.23 3.93
N LEU A 703 2.65 2.59 3.10
CA LEU A 703 2.81 2.93 1.70
C LEU A 703 2.97 1.66 0.86
N ILE A 704 2.17 1.53 -0.18
CA ILE A 704 2.38 0.56 -1.25
C ILE A 704 2.69 1.32 -2.53
N VAL A 705 3.79 1.00 -3.19
CA VAL A 705 4.09 1.50 -4.53
C VAL A 705 4.26 0.31 -5.44
N GLN A 706 3.34 0.16 -6.39
CA GLN A 706 3.28 -0.99 -7.28
C GLN A 706 3.11 -0.61 -8.74
N PHE A 707 3.86 -1.26 -9.62
CA PHE A 707 3.85 -1.06 -11.08
C PHE A 707 4.04 0.41 -11.49
N SER A 708 4.79 1.18 -10.70
CA SER A 708 4.83 2.63 -10.79
C SER A 708 6.22 3.13 -11.19
N LYS A 709 6.30 4.34 -11.75
CA LYS A 709 7.59 4.96 -12.11
C LYS A 709 7.62 6.45 -11.88
N ASN A 710 8.80 7.04 -11.74
CA ASN A 710 8.93 8.48 -11.48
C ASN A 710 8.14 8.91 -10.23
N VAL A 711 8.25 8.15 -9.14
CA VAL A 711 7.67 8.50 -7.84
C VAL A 711 8.76 9.13 -6.98
N TYR A 712 8.50 10.34 -6.50
CA TYR A 712 9.43 11.14 -5.72
C TYR A 712 8.81 11.46 -4.37
N ILE A 713 9.49 11.10 -3.29
CA ILE A 713 9.05 11.38 -1.92
C ILE A 713 10.16 12.14 -1.23
N ASP A 714 9.91 13.40 -0.85
CA ASP A 714 10.80 14.20 -0.03
C ASP A 714 10.23 14.24 1.40
N GLY A 715 10.56 13.21 2.18
CA GLY A 715 10.14 13.01 3.57
C GLY A 715 8.91 12.13 3.73
N ALA A 716 9.01 11.11 4.58
CA ALA A 716 7.89 10.27 4.97
C ALA A 716 7.98 9.83 6.44
N GLY A 717 6.96 10.14 7.23
CA GLY A 717 6.78 9.65 8.60
C GLY A 717 5.81 8.48 8.65
N MET A 718 6.28 7.28 9.04
CA MET A 718 5.46 6.08 9.00
C MET A 718 5.47 5.32 10.34
N TYR A 719 4.38 5.39 11.09
CA TYR A 719 4.40 5.01 12.49
C TYR A 719 3.44 3.85 12.79
N SER A 720 3.90 2.94 13.64
CA SER A 720 3.10 1.88 14.23
C SER A 720 3.33 1.88 15.74
N TRP A 721 2.41 2.46 16.50
CA TRP A 721 2.58 2.66 17.94
C TRP A 721 2.05 1.53 18.81
N PHE A 722 1.12 0.73 18.29
CA PHE A 722 0.32 -0.17 19.12
C PHE A 722 0.28 -1.59 18.58
N LYS A 723 0.06 -2.52 19.51
CA LYS A 723 -0.63 -3.78 19.28
C LYS A 723 -1.82 -3.85 20.21
N ASP A 724 -3.03 -3.83 19.68
CA ASP A 724 -4.25 -3.92 20.48
C ASP A 724 -4.24 -2.92 21.65
N TYR A 725 -3.96 -1.64 21.34
CA TYR A 725 -3.81 -0.54 22.30
C TYR A 725 -2.63 -0.61 23.29
N VAL A 726 -1.71 -1.57 23.15
CA VAL A 726 -0.49 -1.67 23.97
C VAL A 726 0.75 -1.18 23.23
N GLN A 727 1.55 -0.32 23.87
CA GLN A 727 2.74 0.31 23.27
C GLN A 727 4.08 -0.35 23.61
N ASP A 728 4.08 -1.44 24.40
CA ASP A 728 5.30 -2.16 24.78
C ASP A 728 6.14 -2.60 23.58
N CYS A 729 5.50 -2.79 22.43
CA CYS A 729 6.13 -3.21 21.18
C CYS A 729 7.05 -2.15 20.55
N VAL A 730 6.90 -0.86 20.89
CA VAL A 730 7.67 0.25 20.29
C VAL A 730 9.14 0.13 20.65
N LYS A 731 9.43 -0.25 21.91
CA LYS A 731 10.80 -0.36 22.41
C LYS A 731 11.66 -1.37 21.63
N ASP A 732 11.01 -2.38 21.07
CA ASP A 732 11.64 -3.49 20.36
C ASP A 732 11.43 -3.40 18.82
N ASN A 733 10.79 -2.33 18.33
CA ASN A 733 10.38 -2.18 16.93
C ASN A 733 9.58 -3.37 16.40
N THR A 734 8.62 -3.85 17.21
CA THR A 734 7.84 -5.05 16.89
C THR A 734 6.35 -4.81 16.76
N CYS A 735 5.84 -3.58 16.84
CA CYS A 735 4.41 -3.27 16.75
C CYS A 735 3.80 -3.78 15.45
N GLN A 736 4.55 -3.67 14.36
CA GLN A 736 4.18 -4.19 13.06
C GLN A 736 5.41 -4.80 12.38
N GLN A 737 5.22 -5.78 11.51
CA GLN A 737 6.34 -6.37 10.79
C GLN A 737 6.86 -5.44 9.69
N ARG A 738 5.98 -4.81 8.92
CA ARG A 738 6.30 -4.17 7.63
C ARG A 738 5.42 -2.95 7.35
N LEU A 739 6.01 -1.85 6.84
CA LEU A 739 5.30 -0.59 6.59
C LEU A 739 5.29 -0.15 5.12
N VAL A 740 6.39 -0.30 4.38
CA VAL A 740 6.47 0.07 2.96
C VAL A 740 6.59 -1.16 2.09
N ASN A 741 5.70 -1.29 1.10
CA ASN A 741 5.80 -2.31 0.06
C ASN A 741 6.19 -1.71 -1.29
N ILE A 742 7.18 -2.31 -1.94
CA ILE A 742 7.67 -1.91 -3.26
C ILE A 742 7.56 -3.09 -4.22
N TYR A 743 6.84 -2.87 -5.32
CA TYR A 743 6.62 -3.90 -6.33
C TYR A 743 6.71 -3.32 -7.74
N ARG A 744 7.74 -3.65 -8.53
CA ARG A 744 7.94 -3.14 -9.90
C ARG A 744 7.92 -1.62 -9.98
N VAL A 745 8.80 -1.03 -9.19
CA VAL A 745 8.98 0.42 -9.11
C VAL A 745 10.30 0.78 -9.77
N THR A 746 10.28 1.77 -10.67
CA THR A 746 11.48 2.19 -11.41
C THR A 746 11.61 3.70 -11.45
N LYS A 747 12.85 4.21 -11.59
CA LYS A 747 13.12 5.65 -11.69
C LYS A 747 12.49 6.48 -10.56
N SER A 748 12.37 5.87 -9.38
CA SER A 748 11.75 6.48 -8.20
C SER A 748 12.81 6.76 -7.13
N TRP A 749 12.58 7.83 -6.38
CA TRP A 749 13.50 8.36 -5.39
C TRP A 749 12.75 8.74 -4.12
N PHE A 750 13.06 8.08 -3.02
CA PHE A 750 12.47 8.37 -1.72
C PHE A 750 13.57 8.86 -0.79
N THR A 751 13.44 10.09 -0.36
CA THR A 751 14.33 10.74 0.59
C THR A 751 13.66 10.74 1.95
N ASP A 752 14.40 10.33 2.97
CA ASP A 752 14.04 10.42 4.39
C ASP A 752 12.76 9.63 4.74
N ILE A 753 12.83 8.31 4.62
CA ILE A 753 11.78 7.38 5.06
C ILE A 753 12.02 7.06 6.54
N THR A 754 11.29 7.74 7.42
CA THR A 754 11.35 7.58 8.87
C THR A 754 10.24 6.69 9.38
N THR A 755 10.60 5.71 10.21
CA THR A 755 9.68 4.71 10.75
C THR A 755 9.80 4.56 12.26
N ILE A 756 8.68 4.22 12.90
CA ILE A 756 8.62 3.89 14.33
C ILE A 756 7.84 2.58 14.50
N GLY A 757 8.38 1.67 15.33
CA GLY A 757 7.65 0.50 15.81
C GLY A 757 7.56 -0.67 14.82
N ALA A 758 8.24 -0.61 13.66
CA ALA A 758 8.22 -1.68 12.68
C ALA A 758 9.57 -2.40 12.50
N ARG A 759 9.54 -3.70 12.20
CA ARG A 759 10.76 -4.49 11.96
C ARG A 759 11.39 -4.19 10.60
N GLU A 760 10.56 -4.05 9.57
CA GLU A 760 10.93 -3.82 8.19
C GLU A 760 10.43 -2.43 7.76
N ILE A 761 11.36 -1.57 7.36
CA ILE A 761 11.06 -0.26 6.76
C ILE A 761 10.48 -0.50 5.37
N VAL A 762 11.24 -1.20 4.52
CA VAL A 762 10.87 -1.51 3.13
C VAL A 762 10.91 -3.01 2.89
N THR A 763 9.80 -3.53 2.38
CA THR A 763 9.58 -4.95 2.06
C THR A 763 9.23 -5.10 0.57
N PRO A 764 10.19 -5.45 -0.29
CA PRO A 764 9.93 -5.64 -1.72
C PRO A 764 9.07 -6.89 -2.02
N ALA A 765 8.42 -6.95 -3.18
CA ALA A 765 7.74 -8.16 -3.66
C ALA A 765 8.74 -9.30 -3.97
N ILE A 766 8.28 -10.56 -3.95
CA ILE A 766 9.16 -11.74 -4.18
C ILE A 766 9.76 -11.74 -5.58
N SER A 767 8.98 -11.31 -6.57
CA SER A 767 9.43 -11.15 -7.96
C SER A 767 10.44 -10.01 -8.18
N GLU A 768 10.69 -9.16 -7.17
CA GLU A 768 11.75 -8.16 -7.21
C GLU A 768 13.08 -8.82 -6.81
N SER A 769 13.75 -9.42 -7.79
CA SER A 769 15.04 -10.11 -7.62
C SER A 769 16.19 -9.21 -7.14
N THR A 770 15.94 -7.90 -7.02
CA THR A 770 16.99 -6.89 -6.84
C THR A 770 16.83 -5.94 -5.68
N ASN A 771 15.72 -6.00 -4.93
CA ASN A 771 15.54 -5.18 -3.74
C ASN A 771 15.55 -6.07 -2.50
N LEU A 772 16.45 -5.78 -1.56
CA LEU A 772 16.51 -6.43 -0.26
C LEU A 772 15.48 -5.84 0.70
N ILE A 773 15.02 -6.64 1.66
CA ILE A 773 14.29 -6.13 2.83
C ILE A 773 15.22 -5.18 3.60
N ARG A 774 14.71 -4.00 3.96
CA ARG A 774 15.44 -3.00 4.75
C ARG A 774 14.90 -3.01 6.18
N TYR A 775 15.69 -3.51 7.12
CA TYR A 775 15.29 -3.67 8.52
C TYR A 775 15.54 -2.40 9.31
N ALA A 776 14.60 -2.03 10.19
CA ALA A 776 14.72 -0.84 11.03
C ALA A 776 15.97 -0.86 11.93
N LYS A 777 16.38 -2.05 12.40
CA LYS A 777 17.59 -2.22 13.22
C LYS A 777 18.87 -1.75 12.52
N ASP A 778 18.94 -1.88 11.19
CA ASP A 778 20.12 -1.54 10.39
C ASP A 778 20.14 -0.04 10.05
N HIS A 779 19.01 0.63 10.25
CA HIS A 779 18.75 2.03 9.90
C HIS A 779 18.37 2.86 11.16
N LEU A 780 18.71 2.37 12.35
CA LEU A 780 18.39 3.02 13.62
C LEU A 780 19.22 4.29 13.78
N GLN A 781 18.57 5.45 13.77
CA GLN A 781 19.22 6.76 13.89
C GLN A 781 19.00 7.40 15.26
N ALA A 782 17.87 7.11 15.90
CA ALA A 782 17.55 7.60 17.24
C ALA A 782 18.57 7.16 18.30
N THR A 783 18.90 8.06 19.22
CA THR A 783 19.71 7.78 20.42
C THR A 783 18.87 7.63 21.69
N VAL A 784 17.57 7.93 21.60
CA VAL A 784 16.59 7.85 22.69
C VAL A 784 15.24 7.34 22.16
N TYR A 785 14.38 6.90 23.07
CA TYR A 785 12.98 6.58 22.78
C TYR A 785 12.31 7.74 22.01
N PRO A 786 11.52 7.48 20.93
CA PRO A 786 10.88 6.22 20.55
C PRO A 786 11.64 5.31 19.57
N TRP A 787 12.98 5.40 19.47
CA TRP A 787 13.80 4.50 18.65
C TRP A 787 13.46 4.48 17.14
N TRP A 788 13.17 5.66 16.59
CA TRP A 788 12.91 5.82 15.16
C TRP A 788 14.12 5.42 14.30
N ALA A 789 13.81 4.81 13.16
CA ALA A 789 14.77 4.39 12.15
C ALA A 789 14.46 5.11 10.84
N THR A 790 15.50 5.58 10.15
CA THR A 790 15.35 6.41 8.95
C THR A 790 16.25 5.88 7.87
N ILE A 791 15.73 5.71 6.66
CA ILE A 791 16.54 5.59 5.44
C ILE A 791 16.60 6.95 4.76
N ALA A 792 17.78 7.59 4.75
CA ALA A 792 17.93 8.92 4.21
C ALA A 792 17.74 8.98 2.67
N THR A 793 18.16 7.95 1.93
CA THR A 793 17.75 7.74 0.53
C THR A 793 17.47 6.28 0.25
N TYR A 794 16.29 6.01 -0.29
CA TYR A 794 15.95 4.77 -0.98
C TYR A 794 15.74 5.06 -2.46
N SER A 795 16.46 4.35 -3.33
CA SER A 795 16.29 4.49 -4.78
C SER A 795 16.05 3.14 -5.44
N THR A 796 15.12 3.10 -6.38
CA THR A 796 14.79 1.91 -7.15
C THR A 796 15.65 1.80 -8.41
N ASN A 797 15.65 0.64 -9.08
CA ASN A 797 16.44 0.44 -10.30
C ASN A 797 16.15 1.52 -11.38
N TYR A 798 17.20 1.92 -12.10
CA TYR A 798 17.14 2.94 -13.15
C TYR A 798 16.72 2.38 -14.51
N GLU A 799 16.71 1.06 -14.68
CA GLU A 799 16.25 0.43 -15.92
C GLU A 799 14.74 0.58 -16.09
N ASP A 800 14.30 0.89 -17.32
CA ASP A 800 12.89 0.86 -17.70
C ASP A 800 12.40 -0.59 -17.67
N ILE A 801 11.82 -1.00 -16.55
CA ILE A 801 11.04 -2.23 -16.49
C ILE A 801 9.73 -1.96 -17.23
N ASP A 802 9.34 -2.84 -18.16
CA ASP A 802 8.01 -2.78 -18.78
C ASP A 802 6.94 -3.07 -17.72
N ILE A 803 6.45 -2.00 -17.10
CA ILE A 803 5.41 -2.03 -16.07
C ILE A 803 4.09 -2.64 -16.57
N ALA A 804 3.86 -2.71 -17.90
CA ALA A 804 2.65 -3.27 -18.49
C ALA A 804 2.67 -4.80 -18.62
N THR A 805 3.87 -5.41 -18.66
CA THR A 805 4.04 -6.87 -18.72
C THR A 805 4.42 -7.36 -17.33
N PRO A 806 3.54 -8.03 -16.55
CA PRO A 806 3.88 -8.51 -15.20
C PRO A 806 5.19 -9.27 -15.21
N GLY A 807 6.14 -8.85 -14.38
CA GLY A 807 7.37 -9.61 -14.16
C GLY A 807 6.97 -10.94 -13.55
N TYR A 808 7.16 -12.02 -14.31
CA TYR A 808 6.90 -13.35 -13.82
C TYR A 808 8.01 -13.73 -12.82
N PRO A 809 7.71 -14.40 -11.69
CA PRO A 809 8.72 -14.67 -10.65
C PRO A 809 9.84 -15.61 -11.14
N VAL A 810 9.65 -16.29 -12.26
CA VAL A 810 10.69 -17.07 -12.93
C VAL A 810 11.44 -16.18 -13.91
N GLN A 811 12.68 -15.82 -13.57
CA GLN A 811 13.57 -14.99 -14.39
C GLN A 811 14.74 -15.82 -14.93
N GLU A 812 15.45 -16.51 -14.05
CA GLU A 812 16.59 -17.37 -14.39
C GLU A 812 16.11 -18.78 -14.76
N GLY A 813 15.18 -19.33 -13.97
CA GLY A 813 14.70 -20.68 -14.19
C GLY A 813 13.90 -21.25 -13.02
N TRP A 814 13.43 -22.47 -13.18
CA TRP A 814 12.61 -23.14 -12.18
C TRP A 814 12.77 -24.66 -12.26
N VAL A 815 12.48 -25.33 -11.15
CA VAL A 815 12.59 -26.79 -11.03
C VAL A 815 11.23 -27.39 -10.69
N ALA A 816 10.92 -28.54 -11.28
CA ALA A 816 9.74 -29.31 -10.94
C ALA A 816 10.16 -30.62 -10.28
N PHE A 817 9.77 -30.79 -9.01
CA PHE A 817 9.88 -32.05 -8.28
C PHE A 817 8.54 -32.78 -8.28
N GLY A 818 8.57 -34.09 -8.07
CA GLY A 818 7.39 -34.84 -7.68
C GLY A 818 7.27 -36.22 -8.28
N ASP A 819 6.11 -36.82 -8.06
CA ASP A 819 5.72 -38.15 -8.51
C ASP A 819 5.09 -38.15 -9.91
N SER A 820 4.29 -39.17 -10.22
CA SER A 820 3.65 -39.35 -11.53
C SER A 820 2.61 -38.26 -11.86
N TYR A 821 2.05 -37.57 -10.86
CA TYR A 821 1.15 -36.44 -11.09
C TYR A 821 1.90 -35.22 -11.64
N ALA A 822 3.13 -34.97 -11.15
CA ALA A 822 3.99 -33.95 -11.73
C ALA A 822 4.62 -34.39 -13.05
N ALA A 823 4.98 -35.67 -13.21
CA ALA A 823 5.52 -36.19 -14.46
C ALA A 823 4.51 -36.13 -15.62
N GLY A 824 3.20 -36.25 -15.34
CA GLY A 824 2.15 -36.22 -16.35
C GLY A 824 2.13 -37.46 -17.24
N ILE A 825 2.28 -38.64 -16.61
CA ILE A 825 2.34 -39.93 -17.31
C ILE A 825 1.16 -40.12 -18.27
N GLY A 826 1.46 -40.44 -19.53
CA GLY A 826 0.47 -40.71 -20.58
C GLY A 826 -0.26 -39.49 -21.15
N ALA A 827 -0.02 -38.28 -20.64
CA ALA A 827 -0.57 -37.04 -21.20
C ALA A 827 0.32 -36.52 -22.35
N GLY A 828 -0.28 -36.34 -23.53
CA GLY A 828 0.44 -35.97 -24.75
C GLY A 828 1.42 -37.07 -25.20
N LYS A 829 2.63 -36.67 -25.56
CA LYS A 829 3.76 -37.52 -26.01
C LYS A 829 4.90 -37.56 -24.98
N PRO A 830 5.86 -38.51 -25.05
CA PRO A 830 7.05 -38.49 -24.19
C PRO A 830 7.79 -37.15 -24.25
N LEU A 831 8.09 -36.56 -23.09
CA LEU A 831 8.77 -35.26 -23.00
C LEU A 831 10.27 -35.39 -23.27
N ASP A 832 10.91 -36.46 -22.81
CA ASP A 832 12.36 -36.68 -22.86
C ASP A 832 12.70 -38.16 -23.13
N ASP A 833 14.01 -38.49 -23.13
CA ASP A 833 14.55 -39.84 -23.34
C ASP A 833 14.66 -40.65 -22.03
N THR A 834 14.15 -40.12 -20.91
CA THR A 834 14.16 -40.84 -19.63
C THR A 834 12.98 -41.80 -19.57
N ASP A 835 13.17 -42.96 -20.20
CA ASP A 835 12.12 -43.96 -20.33
C ASP A 835 11.56 -44.41 -18.95
N THR A 836 12.32 -44.32 -17.87
CA THR A 836 11.87 -44.72 -16.53
C THR A 836 10.97 -43.71 -15.81
N CYS A 837 11.08 -42.40 -16.09
CA CYS A 837 10.31 -41.36 -15.38
C CYS A 837 8.97 -41.02 -16.03
N LYS A 838 8.76 -41.46 -17.29
CA LYS A 838 7.50 -41.35 -18.04
C LYS A 838 6.92 -39.92 -18.08
N ARG A 839 7.77 -38.91 -18.29
CA ARG A 839 7.32 -37.51 -18.35
C ARG A 839 6.55 -37.23 -19.64
N GLY A 840 5.40 -36.59 -19.55
CA GLY A 840 4.54 -36.26 -20.69
C GLY A 840 4.61 -34.79 -21.10
N THR A 841 4.60 -34.51 -22.40
CA THR A 841 4.42 -33.16 -22.95
C THR A 841 3.05 -32.57 -22.58
N GLY A 842 2.03 -33.41 -22.36
CA GLY A 842 0.73 -32.97 -21.86
C GLY A 842 0.64 -32.85 -20.34
N GLY A 843 1.74 -33.08 -19.61
CA GLY A 843 1.81 -32.90 -18.16
C GLY A 843 1.85 -31.43 -17.74
N TYR A 844 1.36 -31.11 -16.55
CA TYR A 844 1.25 -29.71 -16.12
C TYR A 844 2.61 -29.01 -16.09
N ILE A 845 3.71 -29.71 -15.79
CA ILE A 845 5.05 -29.08 -15.71
C ILE A 845 5.55 -28.61 -17.08
N ALA A 846 5.24 -29.36 -18.15
CA ALA A 846 5.61 -29.01 -19.52
C ALA A 846 4.72 -27.90 -20.07
N ILE A 847 3.41 -27.99 -19.80
CA ILE A 847 2.45 -26.93 -20.15
C ILE A 847 2.77 -25.65 -19.38
N LEU A 848 3.17 -25.74 -18.11
CA LEU A 848 3.57 -24.59 -17.31
C LEU A 848 4.82 -23.92 -17.89
N ASP A 849 5.87 -24.68 -18.26
CA ASP A 849 7.05 -24.10 -18.92
C ASP A 849 6.67 -23.37 -20.22
N GLN A 850 5.75 -23.97 -20.99
CA GLN A 850 5.21 -23.35 -22.19
C GLN A 850 4.45 -22.04 -21.87
N ILE A 851 3.52 -22.06 -20.91
CA ILE A 851 2.80 -20.86 -20.45
C ILE A 851 3.80 -19.77 -20.05
N ILE A 852 4.87 -20.13 -19.35
CA ILE A 852 5.92 -19.20 -18.91
C ILE A 852 6.64 -18.58 -20.10
N ARG A 853 7.12 -19.40 -21.04
CA ARG A 853 7.85 -18.93 -22.24
C ARG A 853 6.99 -18.03 -23.13
N PHE A 854 5.75 -18.43 -23.39
CA PHE A 854 4.87 -17.73 -24.33
C PHE A 854 4.21 -16.50 -23.72
N SER A 855 3.75 -16.57 -22.47
CA SER A 855 2.98 -15.49 -21.86
C SER A 855 3.86 -14.40 -21.24
N HIS A 856 5.14 -14.69 -20.97
CA HIS A 856 6.01 -13.82 -20.18
C HIS A 856 7.35 -13.48 -20.85
N ASN A 857 7.55 -13.85 -22.12
CA ASN A 857 8.72 -13.49 -22.93
C ASN A 857 10.08 -13.77 -22.25
N VAL A 858 10.15 -14.85 -21.48
CA VAL A 858 11.37 -15.34 -20.81
C VAL A 858 11.79 -16.68 -21.41
N GLN A 859 13.09 -16.98 -21.36
CA GLN A 859 13.64 -18.28 -21.73
C GLN A 859 14.24 -18.95 -20.48
N PRO A 860 13.41 -19.42 -19.53
CA PRO A 860 13.87 -19.91 -18.25
C PRO A 860 14.68 -21.20 -18.42
N ASN A 861 15.69 -21.37 -17.55
CA ASN A 861 16.34 -22.65 -17.34
C ASN A 861 15.39 -23.58 -16.58
N TRP A 862 14.66 -24.42 -17.32
CA TRP A 862 13.67 -25.32 -16.75
C TRP A 862 14.24 -26.72 -16.51
N GLN A 863 14.12 -27.19 -15.27
CA GLN A 863 14.57 -28.49 -14.79
C GLN A 863 13.38 -29.39 -14.42
N PRO A 864 12.83 -30.20 -15.35
CA PRO A 864 11.78 -31.17 -15.08
C PRO A 864 12.37 -32.42 -14.45
N LEU A 865 12.39 -32.50 -13.13
CA LEU A 865 13.00 -33.61 -12.41
C LEU A 865 11.97 -34.62 -11.89
N ALA A 866 10.69 -34.24 -11.80
CA ALA A 866 9.58 -35.13 -11.41
C ALA A 866 9.62 -36.50 -12.09
N CYS A 867 9.38 -37.58 -11.37
CA CYS A 867 9.56 -38.94 -11.88
C CYS A 867 8.46 -39.87 -11.39
N SER A 868 7.90 -40.64 -12.33
CA SER A 868 6.78 -41.54 -12.04
C SER A 868 7.17 -42.68 -11.10
N GLY A 869 6.31 -42.98 -10.13
CA GLY A 869 6.49 -44.07 -9.16
C GLY A 869 7.36 -43.74 -7.96
N GLU A 870 7.78 -42.48 -7.78
CA GLU A 870 8.62 -42.07 -6.66
C GLU A 870 7.83 -41.71 -5.41
N THR A 871 8.37 -42.12 -4.25
CA THR A 871 7.84 -41.79 -2.92
C THR A 871 8.61 -40.62 -2.32
N ALA A 872 7.95 -39.86 -1.42
CA ALA A 872 8.62 -38.83 -0.63
C ALA A 872 9.79 -39.42 0.16
N GLN A 873 9.61 -40.63 0.73
CA GLN A 873 10.69 -41.27 1.49
C GLN A 873 11.91 -41.60 0.62
N GLN A 874 11.72 -42.05 -0.63
CA GLN A 874 12.84 -42.30 -1.56
C GLN A 874 13.58 -41.02 -1.94
N PHE A 875 12.86 -39.92 -2.12
CA PHE A 875 13.45 -38.58 -2.32
C PHE A 875 14.33 -38.20 -1.12
N LEU A 876 13.81 -38.35 0.09
CA LEU A 876 14.53 -38.02 1.33
C LEU A 876 15.78 -38.90 1.56
N ASP A 877 15.69 -40.17 1.20
CA ASP A 877 16.76 -41.16 1.34
C ASP A 877 17.86 -41.05 0.26
N GLY A 878 17.64 -40.25 -0.79
CA GLY A 878 18.52 -40.22 -1.97
C GLY A 878 18.55 -41.53 -2.75
N LYS A 879 17.47 -42.33 -2.68
CA LYS A 879 17.31 -43.65 -3.32
C LYS A 879 16.29 -43.64 -4.47
N GLU A 880 15.75 -42.48 -4.77
CA GLU A 880 14.87 -42.23 -5.91
C GLU A 880 15.53 -42.59 -7.25
N LYS A 881 14.72 -43.05 -8.21
CA LYS A 881 15.20 -43.52 -9.52
C LYS A 881 15.68 -42.34 -10.38
N GLY A 882 14.97 -41.21 -10.29
CA GLY A 882 15.18 -39.97 -11.02
C GLY A 882 16.24 -39.06 -10.40
N LYS A 883 16.70 -39.34 -9.18
CA LYS A 883 17.72 -38.54 -8.48
C LYS A 883 17.42 -37.04 -8.54
N GLN A 884 16.16 -36.67 -8.35
CA GLN A 884 15.64 -35.33 -8.50
C GLN A 884 16.43 -34.30 -7.68
N LEU A 885 16.67 -34.56 -6.38
CA LEU A 885 17.40 -33.58 -5.57
C LEU A 885 18.88 -33.50 -5.95
N GLU A 886 19.52 -34.63 -6.25
CA GLU A 886 20.93 -34.70 -6.66
C GLU A 886 21.17 -33.95 -7.98
N ASN A 887 20.32 -34.20 -8.98
CA ASN A 887 20.41 -33.64 -10.33
C ASN A 887 20.01 -32.16 -10.41
N TRP A 888 19.37 -31.61 -9.38
CA TRP A 888 18.98 -30.21 -9.35
C TRP A 888 20.19 -29.26 -9.26
N PHE A 889 20.24 -28.27 -10.15
CA PHE A 889 21.16 -27.14 -10.14
C PHE A 889 20.48 -25.88 -9.55
N PRO A 890 20.63 -25.62 -8.22
CA PRO A 890 19.83 -24.65 -7.48
C PRO A 890 20.13 -23.18 -7.82
N GLN A 891 21.31 -22.88 -8.35
CA GLN A 891 21.69 -21.51 -8.73
C GLN A 891 20.84 -20.97 -9.88
N SER A 892 20.20 -21.85 -10.65
CA SER A 892 19.38 -21.47 -11.82
C SER A 892 17.87 -21.61 -11.57
N SER A 893 17.45 -21.71 -10.31
CA SER A 893 16.04 -21.87 -9.96
C SER A 893 15.62 -20.76 -9.01
N ASP A 894 14.62 -19.99 -9.43
CA ASP A 894 14.00 -18.95 -8.61
C ASP A 894 12.95 -19.55 -7.66
N LEU A 895 12.31 -20.65 -8.07
CA LEU A 895 11.27 -21.36 -7.33
C LEU A 895 11.20 -22.85 -7.72
N ALA A 896 10.38 -23.61 -7.00
CA ALA A 896 10.07 -25.00 -7.30
C ALA A 896 8.55 -25.29 -7.35
N THR A 897 8.14 -26.29 -8.14
CA THR A 897 6.87 -27.00 -7.94
C THR A 897 7.10 -28.40 -7.38
N CYS A 898 6.11 -28.97 -6.69
CA CYS A 898 6.25 -30.25 -6.01
C CYS A 898 4.93 -31.04 -5.93
N SER A 899 4.98 -32.37 -6.11
CA SER A 899 3.91 -33.31 -5.70
C SER A 899 4.51 -34.62 -5.16
N PHE A 900 4.31 -34.94 -3.89
CA PHE A 900 4.69 -36.23 -3.32
C PHE A 900 3.62 -36.75 -2.35
N THR A 901 3.79 -37.97 -1.84
CA THR A 901 2.95 -38.70 -0.87
C THR A 901 1.87 -39.62 -1.43
N GLY A 902 1.48 -39.51 -2.70
CA GLY A 902 0.50 -40.44 -3.29
C GLY A 902 0.99 -41.90 -3.29
N ASN A 903 2.26 -42.10 -3.67
CA ASN A 903 2.90 -43.42 -3.68
C ASN A 903 3.20 -43.94 -2.27
N ASP A 904 3.54 -43.06 -1.33
CA ASP A 904 3.80 -43.41 0.07
C ASP A 904 2.56 -44.02 0.76
N LEU A 905 1.36 -43.70 0.27
CA LEU A 905 0.09 -44.25 0.77
C LEU A 905 -0.29 -45.60 0.16
N GLY A 906 0.42 -46.06 -0.87
CA GLY A 906 0.05 -47.24 -1.63
C GLY A 906 -1.18 -47.04 -2.51
N PHE A 907 -1.43 -45.82 -3.01
CA PHE A 907 -2.61 -45.55 -3.84
C PHE A 907 -2.64 -46.39 -5.13
N GLY A 908 -1.49 -46.72 -5.70
CA GLY A 908 -1.38 -47.64 -6.84
C GLY A 908 -1.92 -49.05 -6.52
N ASP A 909 -1.65 -49.57 -5.32
CA ASP A 909 -2.18 -50.86 -4.86
C ASP A 909 -3.70 -50.79 -4.68
N ILE A 910 -4.23 -49.68 -4.18
CA ILE A 910 -5.68 -49.45 -4.06
C ILE A 910 -6.33 -49.46 -5.45
N VAL A 911 -5.79 -48.75 -6.44
CA VAL A 911 -6.33 -48.78 -7.80
C VAL A 911 -6.25 -50.20 -8.38
N SER A 912 -5.11 -50.87 -8.22
CA SER A 912 -4.88 -52.23 -8.73
C SER A 912 -5.85 -53.27 -8.11
N HIS A 913 -5.99 -53.29 -6.79
CA HIS A 913 -6.78 -54.28 -6.06
C HIS A 913 -8.28 -53.92 -5.96
N CYS A 914 -8.62 -52.66 -5.69
CA CYS A 914 -10.02 -52.22 -5.53
C CYS A 914 -10.72 -51.94 -6.84
N ILE A 915 -10.05 -51.28 -7.79
CA ILE A 915 -10.70 -50.78 -9.01
C ILE A 915 -10.53 -51.77 -10.16
N MET A 916 -9.33 -52.32 -10.31
CA MET A 916 -8.94 -53.20 -11.42
C MET A 916 -8.93 -54.69 -11.10
N GLY A 917 -9.15 -55.09 -9.84
CA GLY A 917 -9.21 -56.50 -9.45
C GLY A 917 -7.99 -57.37 -9.85
N TYR A 918 -6.81 -56.76 -10.02
CA TYR A 918 -5.58 -57.41 -10.47
C TYR A 918 -4.55 -57.54 -9.34
N PRO A 919 -3.75 -58.62 -9.24
CA PRO A 919 -3.88 -59.88 -9.95
C PRO A 919 -5.19 -60.59 -9.61
N LEU A 920 -5.62 -61.54 -10.43
CA LEU A 920 -6.88 -62.26 -10.26
C LEU A 920 -7.08 -62.72 -8.80
N GLY A 921 -8.18 -62.30 -8.17
CA GLY A 921 -8.49 -62.58 -6.76
C GLY A 921 -8.00 -61.53 -5.76
N SER A 922 -7.35 -60.45 -6.20
CA SER A 922 -6.88 -59.37 -5.34
C SER A 922 -7.99 -58.51 -4.74
N ARG A 923 -9.22 -58.61 -5.25
CA ARG A 923 -10.40 -57.90 -4.74
C ARG A 923 -10.56 -58.01 -3.21
N SER A 924 -10.22 -59.16 -2.62
CA SER A 924 -10.30 -59.35 -1.16
C SER A 924 -9.29 -58.49 -0.37
N LYS A 925 -8.26 -57.94 -1.02
CA LYS A 925 -7.25 -57.06 -0.40
C LYS A 925 -7.69 -55.60 -0.34
N CYS A 926 -8.66 -55.19 -1.14
CA CYS A 926 -9.09 -53.79 -1.29
C CYS A 926 -9.30 -53.05 0.05
N GLN A 927 -10.07 -53.62 0.97
CA GLN A 927 -10.33 -52.99 2.26
C GLN A 927 -9.07 -52.95 3.16
N GLY A 928 -8.15 -53.91 3.00
CA GLY A 928 -6.85 -53.91 3.66
C GLY A 928 -5.97 -52.75 3.18
N ASP A 929 -5.93 -52.50 1.88
CA ASP A 929 -5.13 -51.41 1.30
C ASP A 929 -5.69 -50.04 1.68
N ILE A 930 -7.02 -49.86 1.63
CA ILE A 930 -7.69 -48.64 2.14
C ILE A 930 -7.39 -48.45 3.63
N SER A 931 -7.45 -49.51 4.43
CA SER A 931 -7.13 -49.43 5.87
C SER A 931 -5.66 -49.07 6.11
N ASN A 932 -4.73 -49.59 5.29
CA ASN A 932 -3.33 -49.24 5.38
C ASN A 932 -3.08 -47.75 5.09
N ALA A 933 -3.68 -47.22 4.02
CA ALA A 933 -3.60 -45.79 3.70
C ALA A 933 -4.20 -44.93 4.83
N LYS A 934 -5.34 -45.34 5.41
CA LYS A 934 -5.92 -44.67 6.59
C LYS A 934 -4.99 -44.70 7.80
N ASN A 935 -4.34 -45.83 8.10
CA ASN A 935 -3.38 -45.92 9.21
C ASN A 935 -2.19 -44.97 9.02
N ILE A 936 -1.67 -44.84 7.80
CA ILE A 936 -0.58 -43.89 7.48
C ILE A 936 -1.03 -42.45 7.72
N LEU A 937 -2.26 -42.12 7.34
CA LEU A 937 -2.86 -40.80 7.58
C LEU A 937 -3.13 -40.56 9.06
N GLU A 938 -3.71 -41.51 9.79
CA GLU A 938 -3.95 -41.40 11.24
C GLU A 938 -2.65 -41.21 12.03
N ALA A 939 -1.53 -41.75 11.53
CA ALA A 939 -0.20 -41.55 12.08
C ALA A 939 0.43 -40.18 11.72
N ASN A 940 -0.26 -39.32 10.97
CA ASN A 940 0.22 -38.03 10.47
C ASN A 940 1.49 -38.11 9.60
N LYS A 941 1.77 -39.27 8.99
CA LYS A 941 3.05 -39.48 8.30
C LYS A 941 3.23 -38.55 7.10
N VAL A 942 2.14 -38.20 6.41
CA VAL A 942 2.16 -37.22 5.30
C VAL A 942 2.65 -35.86 5.80
N GLN A 943 2.25 -35.43 6.99
CA GLN A 943 2.69 -34.14 7.54
C GLN A 943 4.22 -34.11 7.75
N GLU A 944 4.77 -35.18 8.30
CA GLU A 944 6.22 -35.33 8.50
C GLU A 944 6.97 -35.31 7.16
N LEU A 945 6.52 -36.13 6.20
CA LEU A 945 7.17 -36.24 4.89
C LEU A 945 7.17 -34.90 4.13
N VAL A 946 6.06 -34.16 4.17
CA VAL A 946 5.98 -32.83 3.54
C VAL A 946 6.99 -31.87 4.17
N HIS A 947 7.07 -31.83 5.51
CA HIS A 947 8.01 -30.98 6.22
C HIS A 947 9.47 -31.32 5.88
N ASP A 948 9.83 -32.61 5.91
CA ASP A 948 11.19 -33.07 5.64
C ASP A 948 11.61 -32.81 4.19
N VAL A 949 10.69 -32.96 3.22
CA VAL A 949 10.96 -32.66 1.81
C VAL A 949 11.25 -31.17 1.63
N LEU A 950 10.45 -30.30 2.25
CA LEU A 950 10.66 -28.87 2.21
C LEU A 950 12.02 -28.48 2.83
N ASP A 951 12.40 -29.10 3.95
CA ASP A 951 13.71 -28.86 4.58
C ASP A 951 14.87 -29.23 3.66
N GLN A 952 14.81 -30.38 2.97
CA GLN A 952 15.87 -30.75 2.03
C GLN A 952 15.97 -29.81 0.82
N ILE A 953 14.82 -29.37 0.28
CA ILE A 953 14.79 -28.41 -0.84
C ILE A 953 15.38 -27.06 -0.39
N HIS A 954 14.92 -26.51 0.73
CA HIS A 954 15.38 -25.20 1.20
C HIS A 954 16.82 -25.22 1.70
N ALA A 955 17.32 -26.35 2.22
CA ALA A 955 18.74 -26.50 2.58
C ALA A 955 19.67 -26.43 1.36
N LYS A 956 19.21 -26.87 0.17
CA LYS A 956 19.98 -26.82 -1.08
C LYS A 956 19.71 -25.54 -1.90
N ALA A 957 18.59 -24.86 -1.68
CA ALA A 957 18.20 -23.65 -2.40
C ALA A 957 19.25 -22.53 -2.27
N TYR A 958 19.52 -21.83 -3.36
CA TYR A 958 20.53 -20.76 -3.40
C TYR A 958 19.95 -19.36 -3.06
N LYS A 959 18.69 -19.10 -3.44
CA LYS A 959 18.06 -17.78 -3.30
C LYS A 959 17.40 -17.62 -1.92
N GLN A 960 17.52 -16.44 -1.30
CA GLN A 960 16.97 -16.18 0.05
C GLN A 960 15.43 -16.19 0.14
N ARG A 961 14.74 -15.97 -1.00
CA ARG A 961 13.28 -15.99 -1.13
C ARG A 961 12.78 -17.12 -2.03
N PHE A 962 13.48 -18.26 -2.03
CA PHE A 962 13.05 -19.45 -2.77
C PHE A 962 11.74 -20.00 -2.20
N ILE A 963 10.76 -20.28 -3.06
CA ILE A 963 9.43 -20.78 -2.66
C ILE A 963 9.12 -22.11 -3.35
N VAL A 964 8.49 -23.02 -2.61
CA VAL A 964 8.00 -24.30 -3.13
C VAL A 964 6.48 -24.28 -3.25
N TYR A 965 5.96 -24.50 -4.46
CA TYR A 965 4.54 -24.62 -4.75
C TYR A 965 4.12 -26.10 -4.80
N TRP A 966 3.38 -26.53 -3.78
CA TRP A 966 2.97 -27.93 -3.60
C TRP A 966 1.56 -28.16 -4.14
N THR A 967 1.38 -29.01 -5.15
CA THR A 967 0.05 -29.30 -5.73
C THR A 967 -0.68 -30.42 -4.98
N SER A 968 -1.99 -30.28 -4.81
CA SER A 968 -2.87 -31.28 -4.17
C SER A 968 -3.22 -32.47 -5.07
N TYR A 969 -3.78 -33.54 -4.48
CA TYR A 969 -4.38 -34.67 -5.22
C TYR A 969 -5.89 -34.52 -5.38
N PRO A 970 -6.50 -35.04 -6.46
CA PRO A 970 -7.94 -34.88 -6.70
C PRO A 970 -8.79 -35.92 -5.96
N GLN A 971 -10.07 -35.60 -5.76
CA GLN A 971 -11.11 -36.61 -5.54
C GLN A 971 -11.48 -37.24 -6.89
N PHE A 972 -11.65 -38.56 -6.95
CA PHE A 972 -11.80 -39.24 -8.25
C PHE A 972 -13.24 -39.45 -8.65
N PHE A 973 -14.16 -39.51 -7.69
CA PHE A 973 -15.55 -39.90 -7.92
C PHE A 973 -16.53 -38.81 -7.51
N GLU A 974 -17.65 -38.69 -8.21
CA GLU A 974 -18.85 -38.04 -7.70
C GLU A 974 -19.66 -39.05 -6.87
N VAL A 975 -20.38 -38.59 -5.84
CA VAL A 975 -21.07 -39.41 -4.82
C VAL A 975 -22.54 -39.01 -4.61
N ALA A 976 -23.03 -38.01 -5.34
CA ALA A 976 -24.38 -37.46 -5.20
C ALA A 976 -25.52 -38.45 -5.50
N ASP A 977 -25.29 -39.48 -6.34
CA ASP A 977 -26.29 -40.49 -6.67
C ASP A 977 -25.76 -41.93 -6.66
N THR A 978 -26.67 -42.89 -6.81
CA THR A 978 -26.41 -44.34 -6.78
C THR A 978 -26.37 -44.98 -8.17
N THR A 979 -26.40 -44.21 -9.25
CA THR A 979 -26.41 -44.71 -10.64
C THR A 979 -25.21 -45.62 -10.91
N CYS A 980 -24.07 -45.27 -10.32
CA CYS A 980 -22.82 -46.03 -10.42
C CYS A 980 -22.73 -47.27 -9.52
N ASP A 981 -23.66 -47.51 -8.60
CA ASP A 981 -23.51 -48.57 -7.59
C ASP A 981 -23.52 -49.98 -8.17
N SER A 982 -24.10 -50.14 -9.37
CA SER A 982 -24.08 -51.38 -10.14
C SER A 982 -22.96 -51.44 -11.20
N SER A 983 -22.08 -50.44 -11.23
CA SER A 983 -21.02 -50.31 -12.23
C SER A 983 -19.71 -50.92 -11.73
N TYR A 984 -18.91 -51.41 -12.68
CA TYR A 984 -17.51 -51.76 -12.48
C TYR A 984 -16.63 -50.83 -13.31
N PHE A 985 -15.41 -50.56 -12.85
CA PHE A 985 -14.47 -49.74 -13.60
C PHE A 985 -13.87 -50.48 -14.80
N GLN A 986 -13.76 -51.81 -14.71
CA GLN A 986 -13.41 -52.72 -15.81
C GLN A 986 -14.27 -53.98 -15.72
N GLU A 987 -14.65 -54.54 -16.87
CA GLU A 987 -15.48 -55.75 -17.00
C GLU A 987 -14.62 -57.00 -17.20
N GLY A 988 -15.18 -58.17 -16.87
CA GLY A 988 -14.54 -59.47 -17.10
C GLY A 988 -13.88 -60.08 -15.85
N VAL A 989 -12.90 -60.97 -16.08
CA VAL A 989 -12.26 -61.77 -15.01
C VAL A 989 -11.50 -60.92 -13.98
N TRP A 990 -11.12 -59.70 -14.35
CA TRP A 990 -10.45 -58.74 -13.47
C TRP A 990 -11.37 -57.58 -13.09
N ALA A 991 -12.68 -57.82 -12.93
CA ALA A 991 -13.55 -56.80 -12.37
C ALA A 991 -13.26 -56.59 -10.88
N GLY A 992 -12.94 -55.34 -10.50
CA GLY A 992 -12.72 -54.92 -9.11
C GLY A 992 -13.99 -54.92 -8.25
N GLU A 993 -14.00 -54.10 -7.21
CA GLU A 993 -15.19 -53.82 -6.43
C GLU A 993 -16.24 -53.05 -7.25
N TYR A 994 -17.51 -53.23 -6.89
CA TYR A 994 -18.56 -52.36 -7.42
C TYR A 994 -18.29 -50.92 -6.98
N LEU A 995 -18.51 -49.94 -7.87
CA LEU A 995 -18.35 -48.51 -7.60
C LEU A 995 -19.50 -47.93 -6.74
N LYS A 996 -19.84 -48.64 -5.66
CA LYS A 996 -20.84 -48.22 -4.67
C LYS A 996 -20.45 -46.88 -4.08
N THR A 997 -21.45 -46.06 -3.75
CA THR A 997 -21.26 -44.79 -3.03
C THR A 997 -20.35 -44.94 -1.82
N THR A 998 -20.40 -46.08 -1.10
CA THR A 998 -19.51 -46.37 0.02
C THR A 998 -18.03 -46.43 -0.36
N LEU A 999 -17.69 -47.14 -1.44
CA LEU A 999 -16.30 -47.23 -1.90
C LEU A 999 -15.83 -45.88 -2.45
N ARG A 1000 -16.67 -45.21 -3.26
CA ARG A 1000 -16.38 -43.89 -3.81
C ARG A 1000 -16.09 -42.86 -2.71
N ASN A 1001 -16.91 -42.84 -1.65
CA ASN A 1001 -16.67 -42.01 -0.47
C ASN A 1001 -15.36 -42.34 0.24
N GLN A 1002 -15.07 -43.63 0.47
CA GLN A 1002 -13.80 -44.04 1.11
C GLN A 1002 -12.58 -43.58 0.33
N LEU A 1003 -12.61 -43.65 -1.01
CA LEU A 1003 -11.50 -43.23 -1.86
C LEU A 1003 -11.36 -41.70 -1.92
N ASN A 1004 -12.46 -40.96 -2.02
CA ASN A 1004 -12.43 -39.50 -1.96
C ASN A 1004 -12.00 -38.96 -0.59
N GLU A 1005 -12.34 -39.67 0.49
CA GLU A 1005 -11.91 -39.36 1.86
C GLU A 1005 -10.37 -39.42 1.97
N LEU A 1006 -9.71 -40.40 1.34
CA LEU A 1006 -8.25 -40.47 1.33
C LEU A 1006 -7.63 -39.21 0.70
N SER A 1007 -8.10 -38.78 -0.48
CA SER A 1007 -7.62 -37.56 -1.13
C SER A 1007 -7.83 -36.32 -0.26
N THR A 1008 -8.99 -36.22 0.40
CA THR A 1008 -9.33 -35.11 1.31
C THR A 1008 -8.37 -35.06 2.48
N LEU A 1009 -8.15 -36.19 3.17
CA LEU A 1009 -7.28 -36.28 4.34
C LEU A 1009 -5.81 -35.99 3.99
N VAL A 1010 -5.32 -36.47 2.84
CA VAL A 1010 -3.96 -36.17 2.37
C VAL A 1010 -3.78 -34.68 2.16
N ASN A 1011 -4.70 -34.04 1.45
CA ASN A 1011 -4.63 -32.61 1.16
C ASN A 1011 -4.74 -31.76 2.43
N ASP A 1012 -5.56 -32.18 3.40
CA ASP A 1012 -5.66 -31.52 4.71
C ASP A 1012 -4.34 -31.61 5.49
N GLN A 1013 -3.65 -32.75 5.40
CA GLN A 1013 -2.32 -32.92 6.02
C GLN A 1013 -1.22 -32.12 5.32
N ILE A 1014 -1.22 -32.07 3.99
CA ILE A 1014 -0.32 -31.20 3.21
C ILE A 1014 -0.54 -29.73 3.61
N ASP A 1015 -1.80 -29.29 3.65
CA ASP A 1015 -2.17 -27.93 4.03
C ASP A 1015 -1.73 -27.59 5.45
N PHE A 1016 -1.95 -28.50 6.40
CA PHE A 1016 -1.51 -28.34 7.78
C PHE A 1016 0.02 -28.27 7.89
N ALA A 1017 0.73 -29.17 7.21
CA ALA A 1017 2.19 -29.21 7.24
C ALA A 1017 2.81 -27.94 6.67
N ILE A 1018 2.30 -27.44 5.53
CA ILE A 1018 2.77 -26.18 4.93
C ILE A 1018 2.45 -24.99 5.83
N ARG A 1019 1.25 -24.91 6.41
CA ARG A 1019 0.91 -23.86 7.39
C ARG A 1019 1.85 -23.89 8.60
N ARG A 1020 2.19 -25.08 9.09
CA ARG A 1020 3.14 -25.27 10.19
C ARG A 1020 4.57 -24.89 9.76
N TYR A 1021 4.99 -25.25 8.55
CA TYR A 1021 6.31 -24.96 8.02
C TYR A 1021 6.55 -23.44 7.91
N ASN A 1022 5.52 -22.70 7.50
CA ASN A 1022 5.55 -21.25 7.41
C ASN A 1022 5.35 -20.55 8.77
N ALA A 1023 5.20 -21.29 9.86
CA ALA A 1023 4.86 -20.69 11.15
C ALA A 1023 6.03 -19.88 11.74
N GLY A 1024 5.76 -18.63 12.15
CA GLY A 1024 6.80 -17.73 12.68
C GLY A 1024 7.77 -17.22 11.62
N LEU A 1025 7.49 -17.45 10.33
CA LEU A 1025 8.27 -16.90 9.24
C LEU A 1025 7.66 -15.58 8.74
N PRO A 1026 8.48 -14.57 8.45
CA PRO A 1026 8.02 -13.28 7.94
C PRO A 1026 7.39 -13.34 6.53
N TYR A 1027 7.56 -14.45 5.81
CA TYR A 1027 7.04 -14.72 4.47
C TYR A 1027 6.91 -16.23 4.25
N PRO A 1028 6.09 -16.69 3.29
CA PRO A 1028 5.88 -18.11 3.07
C PRO A 1028 7.09 -18.69 2.33
N LYS A 1029 7.59 -19.82 2.80
CA LYS A 1029 8.61 -20.62 2.10
C LYS A 1029 7.98 -21.72 1.24
N ALA A 1030 6.75 -22.12 1.56
CA ALA A 1030 5.97 -23.06 0.77
C ALA A 1030 4.52 -22.58 0.60
N VAL A 1031 3.89 -22.92 -0.52
CA VAL A 1031 2.49 -22.58 -0.82
C VAL A 1031 1.76 -23.84 -1.28
N HIS A 1032 0.61 -24.13 -0.66
CA HIS A 1032 -0.25 -25.22 -1.09
C HIS A 1032 -1.17 -24.75 -2.24
N VAL A 1033 -1.02 -25.35 -3.42
CA VAL A 1033 -1.90 -25.14 -4.57
C VAL A 1033 -3.02 -26.18 -4.52
N ASN A 1034 -4.10 -25.85 -3.82
CA ASN A 1034 -5.25 -26.72 -3.64
C ASN A 1034 -6.17 -26.70 -4.88
N LEU A 1035 -6.01 -27.70 -5.74
CA LEU A 1035 -6.70 -27.86 -7.02
C LEU A 1035 -8.18 -28.24 -6.85
N GLU A 1036 -8.56 -28.84 -5.72
CA GLU A 1036 -9.95 -29.22 -5.43
C GLU A 1036 -10.85 -28.01 -5.16
N LYS A 1037 -10.29 -26.89 -4.70
CA LYS A 1037 -11.04 -25.64 -4.49
C LYS A 1037 -11.30 -24.85 -5.79
N LEU A 1038 -10.77 -25.32 -6.93
CA LEU A 1038 -10.87 -24.64 -8.22
C LEU A 1038 -11.92 -25.32 -9.09
N GLY A 1039 -13.07 -24.67 -9.26
CA GLY A 1039 -14.25 -25.25 -9.93
C GLY A 1039 -14.09 -25.58 -11.42
N ASN A 1040 -13.01 -25.15 -12.08
CA ASN A 1040 -12.79 -25.38 -13.51
C ASN A 1040 -11.99 -26.66 -13.84
N ILE A 1041 -11.42 -27.33 -12.83
CA ILE A 1041 -10.54 -28.49 -13.07
C ILE A 1041 -11.33 -29.80 -13.04
N TYR A 1042 -11.98 -30.10 -11.91
CA TYR A 1042 -12.59 -31.41 -11.65
C TYR A 1042 -14.12 -31.40 -11.51
N GLN A 1043 -14.74 -30.24 -11.28
CA GLN A 1043 -16.19 -30.15 -11.08
C GLN A 1043 -16.94 -30.56 -12.36
N GLY A 1044 -17.83 -31.54 -12.26
CA GLY A 1044 -18.56 -32.08 -13.41
C GLY A 1044 -17.70 -32.95 -14.34
N LYS A 1045 -16.49 -33.35 -13.91
CA LYS A 1045 -15.50 -34.11 -14.69
C LYS A 1045 -14.89 -35.28 -13.91
N ARG A 1046 -15.55 -35.75 -12.84
CA ARG A 1046 -15.12 -36.92 -12.07
C ARG A 1046 -15.63 -38.21 -12.69
N PHE A 1047 -15.20 -39.37 -12.18
CA PHE A 1047 -15.88 -40.63 -12.45
C PHE A 1047 -17.25 -40.63 -11.76
N CYS A 1048 -18.23 -41.33 -12.32
CA CYS A 1048 -19.57 -41.46 -11.73
C CYS A 1048 -20.35 -40.15 -11.53
N GLU A 1049 -20.20 -39.19 -12.44
CA GLU A 1049 -21.04 -37.98 -12.49
C GLU A 1049 -22.54 -38.33 -12.57
N PRO A 1050 -23.45 -37.43 -12.14
CA PRO A 1050 -24.86 -37.78 -11.98
C PRO A 1050 -25.50 -38.34 -13.25
N GLY A 1051 -26.14 -39.50 -13.13
CA GLY A 1051 -26.76 -40.22 -14.26
C GLY A 1051 -25.78 -40.98 -15.18
N VAL A 1052 -24.48 -40.98 -14.90
CA VAL A 1052 -23.46 -41.73 -15.66
C VAL A 1052 -23.32 -43.16 -15.11
N LYS A 1053 -23.23 -44.14 -16.02
CA LYS A 1053 -22.83 -45.52 -15.70
C LYS A 1053 -21.42 -45.76 -16.19
N GLU A 1054 -20.56 -46.24 -15.30
CA GLU A 1054 -19.19 -46.62 -15.63
C GLU A 1054 -19.14 -48.07 -16.13
N THR A 1055 -18.19 -48.45 -16.96
CA THR A 1055 -17.03 -47.68 -17.47
C THR A 1055 -17.29 -47.08 -18.85
N LEU A 1056 -16.90 -45.83 -19.08
CA LEU A 1056 -17.05 -45.17 -20.38
C LEU A 1056 -16.08 -45.76 -21.41
N LYS A 1057 -16.60 -46.21 -22.57
CA LYS A 1057 -15.80 -46.88 -23.61
C LYS A 1057 -15.43 -46.01 -24.81
N SER A 1058 -16.22 -44.98 -25.12
CA SER A 1058 -16.00 -44.13 -26.31
C SER A 1058 -15.06 -42.96 -25.99
N GLU A 1059 -14.26 -42.55 -26.97
CA GLU A 1059 -13.40 -41.36 -26.85
C GLU A 1059 -14.20 -40.11 -26.46
N ALA A 1060 -15.36 -39.89 -27.10
CA ALA A 1060 -16.21 -38.72 -26.86
C ALA A 1060 -16.81 -38.68 -25.44
N ASP A 1061 -17.12 -39.84 -24.85
CA ASP A 1061 -17.62 -39.90 -23.47
C ASP A 1061 -16.49 -39.80 -22.45
N GLN A 1062 -15.36 -40.47 -22.70
CA GLN A 1062 -14.19 -40.36 -21.83
C GLN A 1062 -13.59 -38.94 -21.82
N ALA A 1063 -13.75 -38.15 -22.88
CA ALA A 1063 -13.32 -36.74 -22.91
C ALA A 1063 -14.08 -35.85 -21.90
N LYS A 1064 -15.22 -36.30 -21.36
CA LYS A 1064 -15.98 -35.57 -20.32
C LYS A 1064 -15.35 -35.73 -18.93
N VAL A 1065 -14.42 -36.66 -18.76
CA VAL A 1065 -13.78 -37.00 -17.47
C VAL A 1065 -12.32 -36.54 -17.47
N ALA A 1066 -11.89 -35.94 -16.37
CA ALA A 1066 -10.56 -35.35 -16.22
C ALA A 1066 -9.41 -36.37 -16.15
N PHE A 1067 -9.72 -37.66 -15.97
CA PHE A 1067 -8.76 -38.73 -15.67
C PHE A 1067 -8.77 -39.85 -16.71
N PHE A 1068 -7.64 -40.54 -16.88
CA PHE A 1068 -7.56 -41.69 -17.79
C PHE A 1068 -8.28 -42.95 -17.26
N TYR A 1069 -8.93 -43.64 -18.17
CA TYR A 1069 -9.38 -45.04 -18.05
C TYR A 1069 -8.28 -46.00 -18.51
N ASP A 1070 -8.50 -47.31 -18.35
CA ASP A 1070 -7.62 -48.40 -18.79
C ASP A 1070 -7.29 -48.34 -20.29
N ASN A 1071 -8.25 -48.00 -21.14
CA ASN A 1071 -8.07 -47.77 -22.58
C ASN A 1071 -8.08 -46.27 -22.92
N GLY A 1072 -7.77 -45.44 -21.92
CA GLY A 1072 -8.14 -44.03 -21.88
C GLY A 1072 -7.54 -43.20 -23.01
N TYR A 1073 -8.39 -42.65 -23.88
CA TYR A 1073 -7.98 -41.60 -24.80
C TYR A 1073 -7.61 -40.32 -24.02
N ASP A 1074 -6.56 -39.65 -24.47
CA ASP A 1074 -6.24 -38.31 -23.96
C ASP A 1074 -7.25 -37.30 -24.50
N ASP A 1075 -7.44 -36.21 -23.76
CA ASP A 1075 -8.25 -35.06 -24.19
C ASP A 1075 -7.30 -33.89 -24.38
N ILE A 1076 -6.71 -33.83 -25.57
CA ILE A 1076 -5.80 -32.76 -25.98
C ILE A 1076 -6.67 -31.61 -26.53
N PRO A 1077 -6.68 -30.43 -25.89
CA PRO A 1077 -7.41 -29.29 -26.41
C PRO A 1077 -6.88 -28.88 -27.79
N ASN A 1078 -7.76 -28.39 -28.65
CA ASN A 1078 -7.37 -28.04 -30.02
C ASN A 1078 -6.91 -26.58 -30.14
N GLU A 1079 -6.30 -26.22 -31.27
CA GLU A 1079 -5.76 -24.86 -31.53
C GLU A 1079 -6.83 -23.76 -31.44
N SER A 1080 -8.11 -24.06 -31.76
CA SER A 1080 -9.20 -23.07 -31.67
C SER A 1080 -9.56 -22.71 -30.23
N GLU A 1081 -9.17 -23.56 -29.27
CA GLU A 1081 -9.26 -23.29 -27.83
C GLU A 1081 -8.03 -22.53 -27.30
N GLY A 1082 -7.07 -22.19 -28.17
CA GLY A 1082 -5.84 -21.47 -27.81
C GLY A 1082 -4.73 -22.33 -27.23
N PHE A 1083 -4.83 -23.67 -27.33
CA PHE A 1083 -3.84 -24.60 -26.80
C PHE A 1083 -2.92 -25.14 -27.90
N HIS A 1084 -1.64 -25.28 -27.58
CA HIS A 1084 -0.65 -25.97 -28.40
C HIS A 1084 0.12 -26.93 -27.51
N LEU A 1085 0.25 -28.19 -27.90
CA LEU A 1085 1.01 -29.17 -27.09
C LEU A 1085 2.51 -28.77 -27.02
N PRO A 1086 3.15 -28.80 -25.84
CA PRO A 1086 4.58 -28.54 -25.71
C PRO A 1086 5.43 -29.43 -26.61
N PRO A 1087 6.55 -28.91 -27.18
CA PRO A 1087 7.47 -29.71 -27.96
C PRO A 1087 8.24 -30.70 -27.07
N GLN A 1088 8.64 -31.83 -27.64
CA GLN A 1088 9.49 -32.82 -26.99
C GLN A 1088 10.94 -32.30 -26.91
N ARG A 1089 11.69 -32.74 -25.90
CA ARG A 1089 13.14 -32.47 -25.79
C ARG A 1089 13.92 -33.27 -26.85
N PRO A 1090 15.16 -32.83 -27.19
CA PRO A 1090 16.00 -33.58 -28.12
C PRO A 1090 16.13 -35.04 -27.71
N ASN A 1091 16.07 -35.95 -28.71
CA ASN A 1091 16.17 -37.42 -28.55
C ASN A 1091 14.97 -38.12 -27.88
N ALA A 1092 13.90 -37.40 -27.50
CA ALA A 1092 12.68 -38.03 -27.02
C ALA A 1092 12.02 -38.92 -28.12
N PRO A 1093 11.45 -40.08 -27.77
CA PRO A 1093 10.72 -40.95 -28.71
C PRO A 1093 9.50 -40.23 -29.33
N THR A 1094 9.16 -40.51 -30.59
CA THR A 1094 8.04 -39.83 -31.30
C THR A 1094 6.65 -40.10 -30.72
N ASP A 1095 6.51 -41.22 -30.02
CA ASP A 1095 5.29 -41.66 -29.35
C ASP A 1095 5.65 -42.54 -28.16
N TRP A 1096 4.70 -42.79 -27.27
CA TRP A 1096 4.86 -43.74 -26.18
C TRP A 1096 5.19 -45.13 -26.74
N SER A 1097 6.17 -45.79 -26.12
CA SER A 1097 6.62 -47.13 -26.46
C SER A 1097 5.47 -48.13 -26.48
N ILE A 1098 5.53 -49.00 -27.48
CA ILE A 1098 4.64 -50.14 -27.64
C ILE A 1098 5.46 -51.38 -27.31
N ASP A 1099 5.07 -52.07 -26.23
CA ASP A 1099 5.70 -53.30 -25.79
C ASP A 1099 4.95 -54.52 -26.34
N THR A 1100 5.68 -55.63 -26.46
CA THR A 1100 5.16 -56.87 -27.03
C THR A 1100 5.37 -58.03 -26.07
N TYR A 1101 4.29 -58.70 -25.72
CA TYR A 1101 4.25 -59.75 -24.70
C TYR A 1101 3.80 -61.07 -25.34
N ASN A 1102 4.70 -62.04 -25.41
CA ASN A 1102 4.41 -63.35 -26.00
C ASN A 1102 4.18 -64.41 -24.91
N SER A 1103 3.05 -65.09 -24.97
CA SER A 1103 2.63 -66.08 -23.96
C SER A 1103 3.61 -67.25 -23.78
N GLY A 1104 4.43 -67.57 -24.80
CA GLY A 1104 5.42 -68.64 -24.79
C GLY A 1104 6.80 -68.23 -24.25
N THR A 1105 7.13 -66.94 -24.28
CA THR A 1105 8.41 -66.40 -23.76
C THR A 1105 8.26 -65.54 -22.52
N CYS A 1106 7.03 -65.21 -22.13
CA CYS A 1106 6.72 -64.55 -20.87
C CYS A 1106 7.20 -65.42 -19.69
N SER A 1107 8.42 -65.18 -19.21
CA SER A 1107 8.89 -65.78 -17.97
C SER A 1107 7.97 -65.31 -16.85
N ALA A 1108 7.35 -66.26 -16.15
CA ALA A 1108 6.86 -66.00 -14.81
C ALA A 1108 8.08 -65.81 -13.90
N THR A 1109 8.82 -64.73 -14.08
CA THR A 1109 9.68 -64.24 -13.00
C THR A 1109 8.75 -63.77 -11.90
N GLU A 1110 8.99 -64.26 -10.70
CA GLU A 1110 8.11 -64.14 -9.54
C GLU A 1110 7.58 -62.72 -9.32
N PRO A 1111 6.39 -62.57 -8.70
CA PRO A 1111 5.86 -61.26 -8.29
C PRO A 1111 6.88 -60.58 -7.36
N GLY A 1112 7.72 -59.72 -7.93
CA GLY A 1112 8.81 -59.06 -7.21
C GLY A 1112 10.04 -58.63 -8.04
N ASP A 1113 10.24 -59.08 -9.28
CA ASP A 1113 11.50 -58.79 -10.03
C ASP A 1113 11.34 -58.17 -11.44
N SER A 1114 10.13 -57.82 -11.88
CA SER A 1114 9.94 -56.96 -13.07
C SER A 1114 9.60 -55.53 -12.63
N SER A 1115 10.34 -54.55 -13.14
CA SER A 1115 10.27 -53.13 -12.81
C SER A 1115 8.94 -52.42 -13.15
N GLU A 1116 7.95 -53.13 -13.71
CA GLU A 1116 6.62 -52.66 -14.08
C GLU A 1116 5.60 -53.79 -13.79
N PRO A 1117 4.68 -53.63 -12.82
CA PRO A 1117 3.60 -54.60 -12.54
C PRO A 1117 2.72 -54.92 -13.76
N LEU A 1118 2.75 -54.05 -14.78
CA LEU A 1118 2.00 -54.13 -16.02
C LEU A 1118 2.56 -55.12 -17.04
N ASP A 1119 3.88 -55.34 -17.05
CA ASP A 1119 4.49 -56.39 -17.87
C ASP A 1119 3.90 -57.75 -17.48
N THR A 1120 3.63 -57.91 -16.18
CA THR A 1120 2.99 -59.09 -15.63
C THR A 1120 1.51 -59.15 -16.05
N ILE A 1121 0.77 -58.04 -16.03
CA ILE A 1121 -0.62 -57.98 -16.51
C ILE A 1121 -0.70 -58.41 -17.97
N ASN A 1122 0.07 -57.78 -18.87
CA ASN A 1122 0.03 -58.08 -20.29
C ASN A 1122 0.54 -59.48 -20.62
N CYS A 1123 1.52 -59.99 -19.88
CA CYS A 1123 1.94 -61.39 -19.96
C CYS A 1123 0.85 -62.37 -19.49
N ASP A 1124 0.12 -62.05 -18.42
CA ASP A 1124 -0.98 -62.87 -17.92
C ASP A 1124 -2.20 -62.82 -18.84
N VAL A 1125 -2.45 -61.68 -19.49
CA VAL A 1125 -3.43 -61.56 -20.58
C VAL A 1125 -3.02 -62.45 -21.75
N ALA A 1126 -1.76 -62.38 -22.19
CA ALA A 1126 -1.27 -63.18 -23.31
C ALA A 1126 -1.41 -64.69 -23.01
N LYS A 1127 -1.08 -65.12 -21.78
CA LYS A 1127 -1.28 -66.50 -21.30
C LYS A 1127 -2.76 -66.88 -21.17
N GLY A 1128 -3.60 -65.96 -20.69
CA GLY A 1128 -5.04 -66.16 -20.53
C GLY A 1128 -5.77 -66.31 -21.87
N VAL A 1129 -5.39 -65.52 -22.87
CA VAL A 1129 -5.92 -65.63 -24.25
C VAL A 1129 -5.40 -66.90 -24.94
N ALA A 1130 -4.13 -67.27 -24.72
CA ALA A 1130 -3.56 -68.50 -25.26
C ALA A 1130 -4.25 -69.75 -24.69
N SER A 1131 -4.55 -69.76 -23.38
CA SER A 1131 -5.23 -70.87 -22.69
C SER A 1131 -6.75 -70.89 -22.87
N GLY A 1132 -7.34 -69.84 -23.45
CA GLY A 1132 -8.79 -69.70 -23.61
C GLY A 1132 -9.52 -69.26 -22.35
N ALA A 1133 -8.79 -68.89 -21.29
CA ALA A 1133 -9.34 -68.30 -20.06
C ALA A 1133 -9.86 -66.87 -20.27
N ILE A 1134 -9.38 -66.18 -21.30
CA ILE A 1134 -9.82 -64.84 -21.71
C ILE A 1134 -10.33 -64.92 -23.16
N ALA A 1135 -11.57 -64.50 -23.38
CA ALA A 1135 -12.17 -64.46 -24.71
C ALA A 1135 -11.65 -63.25 -25.52
N THR A 1136 -11.34 -63.48 -26.81
CA THR A 1136 -10.97 -62.43 -27.78
C THR A 1136 -12.08 -62.24 -28.79
N GLY A 1137 -12.54 -61.01 -28.99
CA GLY A 1137 -13.48 -60.66 -30.05
C GLY A 1137 -13.05 -59.36 -30.74
N SER A 1138 -13.24 -59.29 -32.05
CA SER A 1138 -13.15 -58.04 -32.81
C SER A 1138 -14.51 -57.35 -32.78
N GLY A 1139 -14.72 -56.44 -31.81
CA GLY A 1139 -15.74 -55.39 -31.88
C GLY A 1139 -17.19 -55.74 -31.49
N GLY A 1140 -17.42 -56.17 -30.24
CA GLY A 1140 -18.76 -56.20 -29.62
C GLY A 1140 -18.68 -56.20 -28.08
N ASP A 1141 -19.72 -55.66 -27.42
CA ASP A 1141 -19.85 -55.26 -25.99
C ASP A 1141 -19.49 -56.28 -24.88
N ASP A 1142 -18.78 -57.38 -25.15
CA ASP A 1142 -18.46 -58.43 -24.16
C ASP A 1142 -17.00 -58.94 -24.27
N THR A 1143 -16.06 -58.09 -24.69
CA THR A 1143 -14.63 -58.44 -24.83
C THR A 1143 -13.78 -57.89 -23.67
N VAL A 1144 -13.08 -58.78 -22.96
CA VAL A 1144 -12.31 -58.48 -21.74
C VAL A 1144 -10.94 -57.84 -22.01
N TYR A 1145 -10.42 -57.90 -23.24
CA TYR A 1145 -9.15 -57.27 -23.63
C TYR A 1145 -9.21 -56.66 -25.03
N ASN A 1146 -8.72 -55.42 -25.17
CA ASN A 1146 -8.89 -54.57 -26.37
C ASN A 1146 -7.53 -54.12 -26.97
N GLY A 1147 -6.46 -54.89 -26.79
CA GLY A 1147 -5.17 -54.69 -27.47
C GLY A 1147 -5.02 -55.54 -28.73
N ASP A 1148 -3.99 -55.29 -29.52
CA ASP A 1148 -3.73 -56.07 -30.73
C ASP A 1148 -3.25 -57.48 -30.36
N VAL A 1149 -4.12 -58.47 -30.61
CA VAL A 1149 -3.84 -59.88 -30.32
C VAL A 1149 -3.48 -60.62 -31.61
N THR A 1150 -2.26 -61.16 -31.67
CA THR A 1150 -1.81 -62.04 -32.76
C THR A 1150 -1.64 -63.46 -32.24
N ARG A 1151 -2.41 -64.42 -32.76
CA ARG A 1151 -2.17 -65.86 -32.55
C ARG A 1151 -1.06 -66.32 -33.48
N ASN A 1152 0.07 -66.76 -32.92
CA ASN A 1152 1.22 -67.24 -33.69
C ASN A 1152 1.00 -68.68 -34.17
N SER A 1153 1.76 -69.09 -35.18
CA SER A 1153 1.66 -70.43 -35.77
C SER A 1153 2.02 -71.58 -34.81
N ASP A 1154 2.74 -71.29 -33.72
CA ASP A 1154 3.13 -72.25 -32.67
C ASP A 1154 2.08 -72.38 -31.55
N GLY A 1155 0.96 -71.66 -31.64
CA GLY A 1155 -0.09 -71.65 -30.63
C GLY A 1155 0.13 -70.64 -29.49
N SER A 1156 1.27 -69.95 -29.45
CA SER A 1156 1.47 -68.81 -28.54
C SER A 1156 0.66 -67.60 -28.98
N VAL A 1157 0.35 -66.70 -28.05
CA VAL A 1157 -0.34 -65.44 -28.31
C VAL A 1157 0.63 -64.31 -28.03
N THR A 1158 0.80 -63.44 -29.02
CA THR A 1158 1.50 -62.17 -28.85
C THR A 1158 0.46 -61.08 -28.65
N ILE A 1159 0.63 -60.29 -27.60
CA ILE A 1159 -0.13 -59.08 -27.33
C ILE A 1159 0.79 -57.88 -27.47
N THR A 1160 0.31 -56.85 -28.14
CA THR A 1160 1.04 -55.60 -28.35
C THR A 1160 0.26 -54.46 -27.70
N ASP A 1161 0.94 -53.68 -26.83
CA ASP A 1161 0.27 -52.66 -26.02
C ASP A 1161 1.17 -51.47 -25.63
N PHE A 1162 0.58 -50.31 -25.32
CA PHE A 1162 1.31 -49.13 -24.86
C PHE A 1162 1.86 -49.32 -23.45
N GLN A 1163 3.13 -48.97 -23.24
CA GLN A 1163 3.80 -49.09 -21.94
C GLN A 1163 3.13 -48.28 -20.83
N VAL A 1164 2.45 -47.17 -21.16
CA VAL A 1164 1.78 -46.29 -20.19
C VAL A 1164 0.28 -46.56 -20.00
N ARG A 1165 -0.28 -47.58 -20.68
CA ARG A 1165 -1.75 -47.78 -20.78
C ARG A 1165 -2.45 -47.83 -19.43
N PHE A 1166 -2.01 -48.73 -18.56
CA PHE A 1166 -2.61 -48.94 -17.25
C PHE A 1166 -2.00 -48.03 -16.16
N THR A 1167 -0.75 -47.59 -16.32
CA THR A 1167 -0.05 -46.75 -15.33
C THR A 1167 -0.56 -45.31 -15.34
N LYS A 1168 -1.10 -44.83 -16.45
CA LYS A 1168 -1.74 -43.50 -16.52
C LYS A 1168 -3.13 -43.45 -15.92
N MET A 1169 -3.75 -44.58 -15.58
CA MET A 1169 -5.08 -44.59 -14.97
C MET A 1169 -5.16 -43.70 -13.74
N PHE A 1170 -6.28 -43.02 -13.53
CA PHE A 1170 -6.48 -42.04 -12.47
C PHE A 1170 -5.58 -40.79 -12.55
N HIS A 1171 -4.65 -40.69 -13.50
CA HIS A 1171 -3.87 -39.48 -13.71
C HIS A 1171 -4.65 -38.47 -14.56
N PRO A 1172 -4.41 -37.16 -14.36
CA PRO A 1172 -5.08 -36.13 -15.16
C PRO A 1172 -4.69 -36.20 -16.64
N LYS A 1173 -5.67 -35.99 -17.51
CA LYS A 1173 -5.48 -35.82 -18.97
C LYS A 1173 -4.86 -34.47 -19.32
N THR A 1174 -4.47 -34.27 -20.57
CA THR A 1174 -3.83 -33.01 -21.03
C THR A 1174 -4.67 -31.78 -20.71
N ARG A 1175 -5.99 -31.77 -20.96
CA ARG A 1175 -6.87 -30.65 -20.60
C ARG A 1175 -6.91 -30.34 -19.11
N ALA A 1176 -6.94 -31.36 -18.24
CA ALA A 1176 -6.92 -31.15 -16.80
C ALA A 1176 -5.55 -30.59 -16.36
N ASN A 1177 -4.45 -31.14 -16.87
CA ASN A 1177 -3.10 -30.63 -16.65
C ASN A 1177 -2.92 -29.18 -17.13
N TRP A 1178 -3.61 -28.77 -18.20
CA TRP A 1178 -3.61 -27.38 -18.64
C TRP A 1178 -4.21 -26.43 -17.59
N HIS A 1179 -5.33 -26.81 -16.98
CA HIS A 1179 -5.92 -26.03 -15.89
C HIS A 1179 -5.11 -26.10 -14.59
N ILE A 1180 -4.43 -27.22 -14.31
CA ILE A 1180 -3.47 -27.31 -13.19
C ILE A 1180 -2.31 -26.35 -13.41
N ALA A 1181 -1.73 -26.33 -14.62
CA ALA A 1181 -0.66 -25.41 -14.97
C ALA A 1181 -1.09 -23.94 -14.83
N GLN A 1182 -2.33 -23.61 -15.22
CA GLN A 1182 -2.93 -22.29 -14.98
C GLN A 1182 -3.03 -21.97 -13.48
N ALA A 1183 -3.54 -22.91 -12.67
CA ALA A 1183 -3.68 -22.73 -11.23
C ALA A 1183 -2.34 -22.47 -10.52
N VAL A 1184 -1.30 -23.20 -10.94
CA VAL A 1184 0.08 -23.00 -10.45
C VAL A 1184 0.64 -21.66 -10.92
N SER A 1185 0.46 -21.30 -12.19
CA SER A 1185 0.87 -20.00 -12.73
C SER A 1185 0.19 -18.83 -12.02
N ASP A 1186 -1.09 -18.97 -11.68
CA ASP A 1186 -1.81 -17.97 -10.89
C ASP A 1186 -1.30 -17.91 -9.45
N ALA A 1187 -0.88 -19.06 -8.87
CA ALA A 1187 -0.23 -19.06 -7.56
C ALA A 1187 1.11 -18.32 -7.57
N PHE A 1188 1.89 -18.46 -8.65
CA PHE A 1188 3.15 -17.72 -8.86
C PHE A 1188 2.93 -16.21 -8.92
N ARG A 1189 1.80 -15.75 -9.45
CA ARG A 1189 1.49 -14.31 -9.53
C ARG A 1189 0.99 -13.74 -8.21
N ARG A 1190 0.43 -14.58 -7.35
CA ARG A 1190 -0.15 -14.18 -6.06
C ARG A 1190 0.88 -14.03 -4.94
N ASN A 1191 1.99 -14.77 -5.00
CA ASN A 1191 3.02 -14.84 -3.97
C ASN A 1191 4.34 -14.37 -4.55
#